data_AF-A0A6L4YR92-F1
#
_entry.id   AF-A0A6L4YR92-F1
#
_cell.length_a   1.000
_cell.length_b   1.000
_cell.length_c   1.000
_cell.angle_alpha   90.00
_cell.angle_beta   90.00
_cell.angle_gamma   90.00
#
_symmetry.space_group_name_H-M   'P 1'
#
loop_
_entity.id
_entity.type
_entity.pdbx_description
1 polymer ?
#
loop_
_entity_poly.entity_id
_entity_poly.type
_entity_poly.pdbx_seq_one_letter_code
_entity_poly.pdbx_strand_id
1 'polypeptide(L)'
;NVDVAFNFYPDSRDPYLEHICYITYKRMKEIGKPLLVTETNRDTFLLRRELACGTKLLGPYNQVAGTNFGFTNSVNNWGKRETPLSFITSDYNFRSLISPAGEYDAEALESRLFGGLLASLGVTLAAAEAQMEHGFAVTAEFTVPGQKFPALALKDGGWLLCTPNTTDTAGKASIKGNDINFESKVGGGRAPFFPIMVPLRRWGLEGRLEWASAEIAHVHAVQEDVHFLFYSEGEGQVCFHFPGAEALEEELLQDGVLLLSGSGATCTVKQNNRNIYISVLEREKAARLEADGSEWKLAVPTERKETPFCGKMEMCNNFDMWMGTRKDTCVASLETHGLWRGYGLYAFCTQPGNAILLKGAADILCVHNGDAFMGTRISAGQWQFFRGVSSGEWSIRTEIWGHSNFDDSRLDGMRLKSSKGISAAYEVLQDEDISGGWAFDYWEEDAAEALKKSLNGFEPMLTLNSWNTTRMPAKCLYRKTVAPGVDSNGWILWFDGNKALAKVYVNGKAVGDIKPLDPYLDISSCLVPGRTAEIAVAAIKKDWNEPVGTARLMHCRQITDCRLFLVSDTQIPEMLKATAKPAVFPVKPQPGEVMILAFDLDTCKQGCTYVHVAGKDLKYTAVFNDRVVGRIFLDGENKPWMIGGDPYRCYLPGPWFVEKGNILSLLIEATGMEPIIEGMTLEYI
;
A
#
# COMPACT_ATOMS: atom_id res chain seq x y z
N ASN A 1 0.53 30.84 10.80
CA ASN A 1 0.03 29.72 11.63
C ASN A 1 -0.09 28.50 10.75
N VAL A 2 0.70 27.46 11.02
CA VAL A 2 0.59 26.16 10.35
C VAL A 2 -0.13 25.24 11.35
N ASP A 3 -1.23 24.64 10.93
CA ASP A 3 -1.88 23.60 11.73
C ASP A 3 -1.14 22.28 11.51
N VAL A 4 -0.89 21.54 12.60
CA VAL A 4 -0.18 20.27 12.56
C VAL A 4 -1.21 19.15 12.41
N ALA A 5 -1.04 18.32 11.39
CA ALA A 5 -1.83 17.12 11.16
C ALA A 5 -0.89 15.90 11.07
N PHE A 6 -1.44 14.73 11.36
CA PHE A 6 -0.70 13.47 11.45
C PHE A 6 -1.31 12.41 10.53
N ASN A 7 -0.46 11.54 10.00
CA ASN A 7 -0.90 10.29 9.40
C ASN A 7 -0.54 9.15 10.37
N PHE A 8 -1.54 8.38 10.81
CA PHE A 8 -1.39 7.29 11.78
C PHE A 8 -1.77 5.97 11.12
N TYR A 9 -0.80 5.06 10.95
CA TYR A 9 -1.07 3.70 10.45
C TYR A 9 -0.61 2.62 11.44
N PRO A 10 -1.12 2.62 12.69
CA PRO A 10 -0.85 1.55 13.63
C PRO A 10 -1.59 0.27 13.23
N ASP A 11 -1.15 -0.85 13.78
CA ASP A 11 -1.99 -2.04 13.83
C ASP A 11 -3.26 -1.72 14.64
N SER A 12 -4.45 -2.09 14.14
CA SER A 12 -5.70 -1.78 14.84
C SER A 12 -5.84 -2.48 16.18
N ARG A 13 -5.00 -3.48 16.46
CA ARG A 13 -4.87 -4.19 17.75
C ARG A 13 -3.62 -3.81 18.53
N ASP A 14 -2.90 -2.76 18.14
CA ASP A 14 -1.73 -2.31 18.89
C ASP A 14 -2.13 -2.05 20.37
N PRO A 15 -1.53 -2.77 21.33
CA PRO A 15 -1.83 -2.65 22.74
C PRO A 15 -1.51 -1.26 23.34
N TYR A 16 -0.68 -0.46 22.68
CA TYR A 16 -0.23 0.84 23.18
C TYR A 16 -0.90 2.03 22.49
N LEU A 17 -1.85 1.79 21.59
CA LEU A 17 -2.48 2.84 20.78
C LEU A 17 -3.06 3.96 21.64
N GLU A 18 -3.82 3.63 22.69
CA GLU A 18 -4.47 4.63 23.55
C GLU A 18 -3.45 5.55 24.20
N HIS A 19 -2.33 4.99 24.65
CA HIS A 19 -1.25 5.75 25.26
C HIS A 19 -0.60 6.72 24.27
N ILE A 20 -0.29 6.24 23.06
CA ILE A 20 0.32 7.04 21.99
C ILE A 20 -0.60 8.19 21.57
N CYS A 21 -1.88 7.87 21.29
CA CYS A 21 -2.88 8.85 20.88
C CYS A 21 -3.11 9.89 21.98
N TYR A 22 -3.26 9.46 23.23
CA TYR A 22 -3.53 10.37 24.35
C TYR A 22 -2.36 11.29 24.68
N ILE A 23 -1.12 10.81 24.63
CA ILE A 23 0.07 11.69 24.78
C ILE A 23 0.10 12.75 23.68
N THR A 24 -0.18 12.34 22.43
CA THR A 24 -0.21 13.26 21.30
C THR A 24 -1.32 14.30 21.47
N TYR A 25 -2.52 13.87 21.86
CA TYR A 25 -3.64 14.75 22.19
C TYR A 25 -3.26 15.78 23.27
N LYS A 26 -2.63 15.37 24.37
CA LYS A 26 -2.21 16.30 25.44
C LYS A 26 -1.22 17.34 24.92
N ARG A 27 -0.21 16.93 24.14
CA ARG A 27 0.76 17.85 23.53
C ARG A 27 0.10 18.87 22.61
N MET A 28 -0.87 18.42 21.80
CA MET A 28 -1.63 19.32 20.93
C MET A 28 -2.49 20.30 21.75
N LYS A 29 -3.15 19.81 22.82
CA LYS A 29 -3.93 20.65 23.72
C LYS A 29 -3.08 21.70 24.44
N GLU A 30 -1.87 21.35 24.89
CA GLU A 30 -0.91 22.27 25.54
C GLU A 30 -0.56 23.47 24.64
N ILE A 31 -0.53 23.29 23.32
CA ILE A 31 -0.29 24.36 22.34
C ILE A 31 -1.59 24.97 21.78
N GLY A 32 -2.74 24.66 22.38
CA GLY A 32 -4.05 25.20 21.98
C GLY A 32 -4.55 24.69 20.62
N LYS A 33 -4.17 23.47 20.22
CA LYS A 33 -4.52 22.85 18.94
C LYS A 33 -5.26 21.51 19.14
N PRO A 34 -6.18 21.14 18.24
CA PRO A 34 -6.77 19.80 18.24
C PRO A 34 -5.79 18.77 17.68
N LEU A 35 -5.97 17.50 18.05
CA LEU A 35 -5.32 16.39 17.36
C LEU A 35 -6.09 16.09 16.07
N LEU A 36 -5.44 16.29 14.93
CA LEU A 36 -5.99 16.04 13.60
C LEU A 36 -5.24 14.87 12.95
N VAL A 37 -5.93 13.76 12.71
CA VAL A 37 -5.39 12.58 12.02
C VAL A 37 -5.98 12.55 10.61
N THR A 38 -5.23 13.08 9.64
CA THR A 38 -5.70 13.27 8.25
C THR A 38 -5.71 12.00 7.43
N GLU A 39 -4.89 11.01 7.79
CA GLU A 39 -4.91 9.68 7.18
C GLU A 39 -4.69 8.61 8.25
N THR A 40 -5.57 7.62 8.30
CA THR A 40 -5.47 6.43 9.15
C THR A 40 -6.17 5.22 8.50
N ASN A 41 -6.07 4.04 9.11
CA ASN A 41 -6.82 2.87 8.62
C ASN A 41 -8.33 3.09 8.82
N ARG A 42 -9.14 2.56 7.91
CA ARG A 42 -10.61 2.75 7.90
C ARG A 42 -11.38 1.82 8.81
N ASP A 43 -10.69 0.90 9.49
CA ASP A 43 -11.27 0.00 10.49
C ASP A 43 -11.94 0.83 11.61
N THR A 44 -13.24 0.68 11.77
CA THR A 44 -14.05 1.41 12.74
C THR A 44 -13.59 1.13 14.17
N PHE A 45 -13.02 -0.05 14.46
CA PHE A 45 -12.41 -0.33 15.76
C PHE A 45 -11.25 0.64 16.05
N LEU A 46 -10.36 0.85 15.08
CA LEU A 46 -9.26 1.80 15.20
C LEU A 46 -9.78 3.24 15.37
N LEU A 47 -10.69 3.66 14.49
CA LEU A 47 -11.24 5.03 14.49
C LEU A 47 -11.90 5.40 15.82
N ARG A 48 -12.61 4.44 16.44
CA ARG A 48 -13.22 4.60 17.76
C ARG A 48 -12.17 4.79 18.85
N ARG A 49 -11.09 3.99 18.84
CA ARG A 49 -9.98 4.11 19.80
C ARG A 49 -9.26 5.46 19.68
N GLU A 50 -9.02 5.92 18.45
CA GLU A 50 -8.43 7.24 18.18
C GLU A 50 -9.34 8.38 18.69
N LEU A 51 -10.65 8.33 18.39
CA LEU A 51 -11.63 9.30 18.90
C LEU A 51 -11.64 9.34 20.42
N ALA A 52 -11.70 8.16 21.07
CA ALA A 52 -11.73 8.05 22.53
C ALA A 52 -10.52 8.73 23.20
N CYS A 53 -9.38 8.73 22.50
CA CYS A 53 -8.15 9.35 22.98
C CYS A 53 -8.00 10.84 22.62
N GLY A 54 -9.01 11.44 21.99
CA GLY A 54 -9.10 12.88 21.78
C GLY A 54 -8.86 13.37 20.36
N THR A 55 -8.71 12.47 19.39
CA THR A 55 -8.64 12.83 17.97
C THR A 55 -9.94 13.52 17.52
N LYS A 56 -9.84 14.66 16.84
CA LYS A 56 -10.99 15.48 16.43
C LYS A 56 -11.28 15.47 14.93
N LEU A 57 -10.29 15.10 14.13
CA LEU A 57 -10.47 14.79 12.72
C LEU A 57 -9.91 13.40 12.48
N LEU A 58 -10.75 12.53 11.93
CA LEU A 58 -10.43 11.16 11.55
C LEU A 58 -10.50 11.07 10.04
N GLY A 59 -9.37 10.81 9.38
CA GLY A 59 -9.28 10.62 7.93
C GLY A 59 -9.11 9.15 7.56
N PRO A 60 -10.18 8.34 7.55
CA PRO A 60 -10.10 6.92 7.18
C PRO A 60 -9.74 6.76 5.69
N TYR A 61 -8.55 6.19 5.42
CA TYR A 61 -8.03 5.93 4.09
C TYR A 61 -8.11 4.42 3.78
N ASN A 62 -8.86 3.93 2.78
CA ASN A 62 -9.81 4.61 1.89
C ASN A 62 -11.25 4.19 2.19
N GLN A 63 -12.18 5.14 2.20
CA GLN A 63 -13.61 4.83 2.24
C GLN A 63 -14.10 4.31 0.88
N VAL A 64 -13.62 4.92 -0.21
CA VAL A 64 -13.83 4.47 -1.60
C VAL A 64 -12.49 4.61 -2.32
N ALA A 65 -11.89 3.50 -2.72
CA ALA A 65 -10.58 3.56 -3.39
C ALA A 65 -10.69 3.50 -4.93
N GLY A 66 -11.51 2.59 -5.47
CA GLY A 66 -11.74 2.47 -6.91
C GLY A 66 -10.73 1.58 -7.64
N THR A 67 -10.53 1.86 -8.93
CA THR A 67 -9.67 1.10 -9.84
C THR A 67 -8.68 2.03 -10.52
N ASN A 68 -7.41 1.63 -10.59
CA ASN A 68 -6.37 2.31 -11.35
C ASN A 68 -6.49 1.93 -12.84
N PHE A 69 -7.43 2.55 -13.55
CA PHE A 69 -7.58 2.37 -15.00
C PHE A 69 -6.39 2.95 -15.78
N GLY A 70 -6.20 2.51 -17.03
CA GLY A 70 -5.06 3.02 -17.81
C GLY A 70 -3.71 2.58 -17.26
N PHE A 71 -2.73 3.45 -17.45
CA PHE A 71 -1.38 3.30 -16.87
C PHE A 71 -1.22 4.24 -15.66
N THR A 72 -2.21 4.21 -14.76
CA THR A 72 -2.25 5.09 -13.57
C THR A 72 -1.85 4.40 -12.27
N ASN A 73 -1.44 3.13 -12.33
CA ASN A 73 -0.79 2.46 -11.21
C ASN A 73 0.50 3.20 -10.81
N SER A 74 1.01 2.89 -9.62
CA SER A 74 2.27 3.39 -9.09
C SER A 74 3.15 2.24 -8.60
N VAL A 75 4.40 2.54 -8.28
CA VAL A 75 5.29 1.67 -7.50
C VAL A 75 5.59 2.36 -6.18
N ASN A 76 5.79 1.64 -5.08
CA ASN A 76 6.14 2.30 -3.81
C ASN A 76 6.96 1.41 -2.87
N ASN A 77 7.15 1.89 -1.65
CA ASN A 77 8.00 1.28 -0.64
C ASN A 77 7.22 0.42 0.38
N TRP A 78 6.00 -0.02 0.03
CA TRP A 78 5.15 -0.90 0.85
C TRP A 78 5.48 -2.39 0.68
N GLY A 79 6.63 -2.69 0.06
CA GLY A 79 7.16 -4.04 -0.05
C GLY A 79 7.68 -4.59 1.27
N LYS A 80 8.44 -5.68 1.18
CA LYS A 80 9.01 -6.36 2.35
C LYS A 80 10.32 -5.68 2.75
N ARG A 81 10.81 -6.00 3.95
CA ARG A 81 12.05 -5.39 4.50
C ARG A 81 13.26 -5.50 3.56
N GLU A 82 13.43 -6.65 2.91
CA GLU A 82 14.56 -6.94 2.01
C GLU A 82 14.27 -6.51 0.56
N THR A 83 13.00 -6.44 0.17
CA THR A 83 12.52 -6.02 -1.15
C THR A 83 11.48 -4.92 -0.97
N PRO A 84 11.92 -3.66 -0.75
CA PRO A 84 11.01 -2.58 -0.39
C PRO A 84 10.06 -2.20 -1.51
N LEU A 85 10.41 -2.52 -2.75
CA LEU A 85 9.60 -2.28 -3.93
C LEU A 85 8.29 -3.06 -3.89
N SER A 86 7.20 -2.34 -4.14
CA SER A 86 5.87 -2.89 -4.35
C SER A 86 5.19 -2.23 -5.54
N PHE A 87 4.38 -3.02 -6.24
CA PHE A 87 3.62 -2.58 -7.40
C PHE A 87 2.16 -2.41 -6.99
N ILE A 88 1.59 -1.25 -7.30
CA ILE A 88 0.18 -1.01 -7.01
C ILE A 88 -0.69 -1.73 -8.04
N THR A 89 -1.65 -2.51 -7.55
CA THR A 89 -2.62 -3.28 -8.36
C THR A 89 -3.59 -2.37 -9.11
N SER A 90 -4.20 -2.94 -10.16
CA SER A 90 -5.23 -2.23 -10.92
C SER A 90 -6.54 -2.18 -10.14
N ASP A 91 -6.96 -3.31 -9.55
CA ASP A 91 -7.92 -3.27 -8.46
C ASP A 91 -7.28 -2.55 -7.27
N TYR A 92 -7.76 -1.34 -6.98
CA TYR A 92 -7.26 -0.53 -5.87
C TYR A 92 -8.21 -0.59 -4.68
N ASN A 93 -9.10 -1.59 -4.61
CA ASN A 93 -10.15 -1.67 -3.60
C ASN A 93 -9.62 -1.49 -2.18
N PHE A 94 -8.42 -1.97 -1.85
CA PHE A 94 -7.84 -1.86 -0.51
C PHE A 94 -8.72 -2.47 0.61
N ARG A 95 -9.75 -3.28 0.27
CA ARG A 95 -10.88 -3.65 1.13
C ARG A 95 -11.65 -2.43 1.68
N SER A 96 -11.89 -1.43 0.84
CA SER A 96 -12.59 -0.19 1.16
C SER A 96 -14.00 -0.45 1.67
N LEU A 97 -14.60 0.56 2.33
CA LEU A 97 -16.01 0.49 2.74
C LEU A 97 -16.93 0.31 1.53
N ILE A 98 -16.56 0.91 0.41
CA ILE A 98 -17.25 0.79 -0.87
C ILE A 98 -16.26 0.27 -1.92
N SER A 99 -16.60 -0.84 -2.56
CA SER A 99 -15.83 -1.50 -3.61
C SER A 99 -15.74 -0.63 -4.87
N PRO A 100 -14.81 -0.91 -5.80
CA PRO A 100 -14.74 -0.21 -7.07
C PRO A 100 -16.02 -0.29 -7.92
N ALA A 101 -16.84 -1.31 -7.68
CA ALA A 101 -18.14 -1.47 -8.33
C ALA A 101 -19.31 -0.81 -7.59
N GLY A 102 -19.05 -0.14 -6.48
CA GLY A 102 -20.07 0.53 -5.67
C GLY A 102 -20.77 -0.38 -4.64
N GLU A 103 -20.26 -1.58 -4.40
CA GLU A 103 -20.80 -2.49 -3.39
C GLU A 103 -20.26 -2.13 -2.00
N TYR A 104 -21.04 -2.39 -0.96
CA TYR A 104 -20.63 -2.10 0.41
C TYR A 104 -19.99 -3.33 1.06
N ASP A 105 -18.89 -3.10 1.79
CA ASP A 105 -18.27 -4.10 2.66
C ASP A 105 -19.02 -4.19 4.01
N ALA A 106 -18.82 -5.27 4.77
CA ALA A 106 -19.38 -5.42 6.11
C ALA A 106 -18.96 -4.27 7.03
N GLU A 107 -17.75 -3.74 6.85
CA GLU A 107 -17.25 -2.58 7.60
C GLU A 107 -18.09 -1.30 7.38
N ALA A 108 -18.84 -1.21 6.28
CA ALA A 108 -19.77 -0.10 6.05
C ALA A 108 -20.90 -0.06 7.07
N LEU A 109 -21.39 -1.22 7.53
CA LEU A 109 -22.40 -1.30 8.60
C LEU A 109 -21.85 -0.74 9.92
N GLU A 110 -20.58 -1.03 10.23
CA GLU A 110 -19.92 -0.48 11.42
C GLU A 110 -19.72 1.03 11.33
N SER A 111 -19.29 1.50 10.15
CA SER A 111 -19.14 2.92 9.86
C SER A 111 -20.46 3.68 9.97
N ARG A 112 -21.60 3.06 9.61
CA ARG A 112 -22.93 3.67 9.78
C ARG A 112 -23.30 3.83 11.26
N LEU A 113 -23.08 2.81 12.09
CA LEU A 113 -23.31 2.91 13.54
C LEU A 113 -22.44 4.00 14.17
N PHE A 114 -21.15 4.03 13.80
CA PHE A 114 -20.25 5.05 14.31
C PHE A 114 -20.62 6.45 13.84
N GLY A 115 -20.96 6.61 12.54
CA GLY A 115 -21.46 7.87 11.99
C GLY A 115 -22.73 8.37 12.68
N GLY A 116 -23.66 7.47 13.02
CA GLY A 116 -24.86 7.80 13.76
C GLY A 116 -24.59 8.29 15.18
N LEU A 117 -23.65 7.67 15.92
CA LEU A 117 -23.15 8.18 17.21
C LEU A 117 -22.59 9.61 17.06
N LEU A 118 -21.73 9.82 16.05
CA LEU A 118 -21.12 11.13 15.78
C LEU A 118 -22.18 12.19 15.49
N ALA A 119 -23.17 11.88 14.64
CA ALA A 119 -24.25 12.79 14.29
C ALA A 119 -25.16 13.13 15.48
N SER A 120 -25.46 12.14 16.33
CA SER A 120 -26.33 12.29 17.51
C SER A 120 -25.76 13.27 18.54
N LEU A 121 -24.44 13.24 18.73
CA LEU A 121 -23.74 14.05 19.74
C LEU A 121 -23.07 15.31 19.15
N GLY A 122 -22.78 15.33 17.84
CA GLY A 122 -22.34 16.51 17.10
C GLY A 122 -21.34 17.38 17.86
N VAL A 123 -21.71 18.65 18.09
CA VAL A 123 -20.85 19.66 18.73
C VAL A 123 -20.38 19.27 20.13
N THR A 124 -21.17 18.53 20.93
CA THR A 124 -20.75 18.17 22.29
C THR A 124 -19.62 17.16 22.29
N LEU A 125 -19.64 16.24 21.32
CA LEU A 125 -18.58 15.26 21.10
C LEU A 125 -17.36 15.89 20.44
N ALA A 126 -17.58 16.78 19.45
CA ALA A 126 -16.50 17.52 18.80
C ALA A 126 -15.68 18.32 19.83
N ALA A 127 -16.34 18.93 20.81
CA ALA A 127 -15.70 19.67 21.90
C ALA A 127 -15.35 18.83 23.14
N ALA A 128 -15.60 17.52 23.13
CA ALA A 128 -15.34 16.67 24.28
C ALA A 128 -13.85 16.58 24.62
N GLU A 129 -13.52 16.39 25.89
CA GLU A 129 -12.14 16.22 26.33
C GLU A 129 -11.84 14.76 26.65
N ALA A 130 -10.75 14.22 26.10
CA ALA A 130 -10.31 12.87 26.45
C ALA A 130 -9.68 12.85 27.85
N GLN A 131 -10.06 11.85 28.65
CA GLN A 131 -9.56 11.64 30.00
C GLN A 131 -9.25 10.15 30.22
N MET A 132 -8.12 9.89 30.86
CA MET A 132 -7.72 8.55 31.31
C MET A 132 -8.01 8.34 32.81
N GLU A 133 -8.33 9.40 33.54
CA GLU A 133 -8.65 9.41 34.96
C GLU A 133 -10.00 10.08 35.15
N HIS A 134 -11.07 9.29 35.01
CA HIS A 134 -12.46 9.76 34.96
C HIS A 134 -13.32 9.23 36.12
N GLY A 135 -12.76 8.39 37.01
CA GLY A 135 -13.45 7.88 38.20
C GLY A 135 -14.38 6.67 37.99
N PHE A 136 -14.40 6.08 36.79
CA PHE A 136 -15.12 4.80 36.55
C PHE A 136 -14.13 3.64 36.66
N ALA A 137 -14.45 2.65 37.49
CA ALA A 137 -13.73 1.40 37.57
C ALA A 137 -14.30 0.44 36.51
N VAL A 138 -13.42 -0.08 35.65
CA VAL A 138 -13.77 -1.05 34.62
C VAL A 138 -12.99 -2.33 34.87
N THR A 139 -13.72 -3.44 35.05
CA THR A 139 -13.14 -4.79 35.13
C THR A 139 -13.58 -5.57 33.90
N ALA A 140 -12.64 -6.14 33.15
CA ALA A 140 -12.95 -6.86 31.92
C ALA A 140 -12.37 -8.28 31.94
N GLU A 141 -13.08 -9.22 31.31
CA GLU A 141 -12.63 -10.61 31.10
C GLU A 141 -11.59 -10.72 29.97
N PHE A 142 -11.35 -9.63 29.24
CA PHE A 142 -10.37 -9.53 28.16
C PHE A 142 -9.20 -8.64 28.56
N THR A 143 -8.05 -8.86 27.93
CA THR A 143 -6.83 -8.13 28.25
C THR A 143 -6.86 -6.74 27.61
N VAL A 144 -6.77 -5.70 28.45
CA VAL A 144 -6.46 -4.34 28.02
C VAL A 144 -5.11 -3.95 28.64
N PRO A 145 -4.06 -3.79 27.83
CA PRO A 145 -2.74 -3.39 28.30
C PRO A 145 -2.79 -2.12 29.15
N GLY A 146 -2.27 -2.19 30.38
CA GLY A 146 -2.31 -1.09 31.34
C GLY A 146 -3.68 -0.81 31.98
N GLN A 147 -4.75 -1.54 31.59
CA GLN A 147 -6.13 -1.43 32.13
C GLN A 147 -6.69 0.01 32.16
N LYS A 148 -6.24 0.88 31.26
CA LYS A 148 -6.79 2.24 31.15
C LYS A 148 -7.80 2.30 30.03
N PHE A 149 -9.01 2.73 30.39
CA PHE A 149 -10.13 2.88 29.47
C PHE A 149 -10.33 4.38 29.23
N PRO A 150 -10.19 4.87 27.98
CA PRO A 150 -10.39 6.29 27.71
C PRO A 150 -11.87 6.66 27.83
N ALA A 151 -12.14 7.82 28.41
CA ALA A 151 -13.46 8.44 28.43
C ALA A 151 -13.42 9.83 27.80
N LEU A 152 -14.50 10.20 27.10
CA LEU A 152 -14.71 11.54 26.56
C LEU A 152 -15.68 12.30 27.47
N ALA A 153 -15.20 13.32 28.15
CA ALA A 153 -16.01 14.28 28.90
C ALA A 153 -16.74 15.19 27.90
N LEU A 154 -18.06 15.07 27.78
CA LEU A 154 -18.84 15.85 26.82
C LEU A 154 -18.95 17.31 27.26
N LYS A 155 -18.92 18.26 26.30
CA LYS A 155 -18.97 19.70 26.58
C LYS A 155 -20.20 20.10 27.40
N ASP A 156 -21.33 19.46 27.13
CA ASP A 156 -22.60 19.79 27.77
C ASP A 156 -22.85 18.99 29.06
N GLY A 157 -21.90 18.17 29.49
CA GLY A 157 -22.01 17.25 30.63
C GLY A 157 -22.19 15.79 30.20
N GLY A 158 -21.84 14.87 31.10
CA GLY A 158 -21.83 13.43 30.84
C GLY A 158 -20.56 12.94 30.17
N TRP A 159 -20.53 11.64 29.89
CA TRP A 159 -19.35 10.92 29.41
C TRP A 159 -19.71 9.92 28.32
N LEU A 160 -18.75 9.65 27.43
CA LEU A 160 -18.69 8.41 26.67
C LEU A 160 -17.49 7.61 27.14
N LEU A 161 -17.72 6.46 27.77
CA LEU A 161 -16.66 5.55 28.20
C LEU A 161 -16.38 4.54 27.08
N CYS A 162 -15.15 4.51 26.57
CA CYS A 162 -14.74 3.56 25.55
C CYS A 162 -14.13 2.31 26.18
N THR A 163 -14.61 1.12 25.81
CA THR A 163 -14.08 -0.15 26.33
C THR A 163 -13.52 -1.05 25.23
N PRO A 164 -12.32 -0.76 24.68
CA PRO A 164 -11.73 -1.55 23.61
C PRO A 164 -11.36 -2.96 24.07
N ASN A 165 -11.79 -3.97 23.30
CA ASN A 165 -11.36 -5.36 23.42
C ASN A 165 -10.43 -5.69 22.26
N THR A 166 -9.11 -5.71 22.52
CA THR A 166 -8.08 -5.99 21.51
C THR A 166 -7.88 -7.49 21.23
N THR A 167 -8.65 -8.37 21.89
CA THR A 167 -8.58 -9.83 21.70
C THR A 167 -9.52 -10.29 20.58
N ASP A 168 -9.40 -11.55 20.16
CA ASP A 168 -10.26 -12.16 19.14
C ASP A 168 -11.63 -12.62 19.67
N THR A 169 -11.76 -12.78 20.99
CA THR A 169 -12.94 -13.36 21.61
C THR A 169 -13.75 -12.30 22.34
N ALA A 170 -15.07 -12.44 22.31
CA ALA A 170 -15.95 -11.63 23.14
C ALA A 170 -15.70 -11.90 24.64
N GLY A 171 -15.90 -10.89 25.47
CA GLY A 171 -15.87 -11.02 26.93
C GLY A 171 -16.74 -9.96 27.60
N LYS A 172 -16.95 -10.09 28.91
CA LYS A 172 -17.74 -9.12 29.68
C LYS A 172 -16.87 -7.99 30.22
N ALA A 173 -17.44 -6.79 30.26
CA ALA A 173 -16.93 -5.64 30.99
C ALA A 173 -17.95 -5.22 32.06
N SER A 174 -17.48 -5.05 33.30
CA SER A 174 -18.24 -4.53 34.44
C SER A 174 -17.78 -3.11 34.75
N ILE A 175 -18.72 -2.16 34.76
CA ILE A 175 -18.46 -0.73 34.91
C ILE A 175 -19.12 -0.25 36.21
N LYS A 176 -18.34 0.38 37.09
CA LYS A 176 -18.78 0.90 38.39
C LYS A 176 -18.24 2.30 38.66
N GLY A 177 -19.06 3.17 39.26
CA GLY A 177 -18.64 4.49 39.73
C GLY A 177 -19.70 5.57 39.51
N ASN A 178 -19.71 6.61 40.33
CA ASN A 178 -20.74 7.67 40.27
C ASN A 178 -22.18 7.12 40.31
N ASP A 179 -22.45 6.22 41.25
CA ASP A 179 -23.75 5.56 41.47
C ASP A 179 -24.27 4.67 40.32
N ILE A 180 -23.45 4.40 39.30
CA ILE A 180 -23.77 3.44 38.24
C ILE A 180 -23.10 2.09 38.50
N ASN A 181 -23.77 1.02 38.08
CA ASN A 181 -23.25 -0.34 38.09
C ASN A 181 -23.95 -1.15 36.99
N PHE A 182 -23.22 -1.47 35.92
CA PHE A 182 -23.76 -2.29 34.83
C PHE A 182 -22.69 -3.18 34.21
N GLU A 183 -23.15 -4.19 33.48
CA GLU A 183 -22.30 -5.07 32.69
C GLU A 183 -22.67 -4.97 31.21
N SER A 184 -21.69 -5.16 30.34
CA SER A 184 -21.91 -5.25 28.90
C SER A 184 -20.99 -6.31 28.28
N LYS A 185 -21.48 -6.97 27.25
CA LYS A 185 -20.68 -7.88 26.42
C LYS A 185 -19.96 -7.07 25.36
N VAL A 186 -18.65 -7.28 25.22
CA VAL A 186 -17.80 -6.61 24.25
C VAL A 186 -17.17 -7.64 23.33
N GLY A 187 -17.54 -7.63 22.06
CA GLY A 187 -16.96 -8.47 21.01
C GLY A 187 -15.46 -8.29 20.85
N GLY A 188 -14.78 -9.32 20.34
CA GLY A 188 -13.37 -9.22 19.97
C GLY A 188 -13.15 -8.20 18.85
N GLY A 189 -12.11 -7.38 18.95
CA GLY A 189 -11.85 -6.29 18.01
C GLY A 189 -12.92 -5.20 18.00
N ARG A 190 -13.58 -4.94 19.14
CA ARG A 190 -14.63 -3.90 19.28
C ARG A 190 -14.29 -2.88 20.36
N ALA A 191 -14.72 -1.63 20.15
CA ALA A 191 -14.50 -0.50 21.05
C ALA A 191 -15.80 0.28 21.26
N PRO A 192 -16.77 -0.30 22.00
CA PRO A 192 -18.05 0.35 22.25
C PRO A 192 -17.88 1.63 23.08
N PHE A 193 -18.79 2.58 22.87
CA PHE A 193 -18.93 3.79 23.68
C PHE A 193 -20.19 3.70 24.54
N PHE A 194 -20.01 3.55 25.86
CA PHE A 194 -21.12 3.56 26.80
C PHE A 194 -21.41 4.98 27.26
N PRO A 195 -22.61 5.54 26.98
CA PRO A 195 -23.00 6.86 27.45
C PRO A 195 -23.35 6.82 28.93
N ILE A 196 -22.86 7.80 29.69
CA ILE A 196 -23.06 7.91 31.14
C ILE A 196 -23.40 9.37 31.48
N MET A 197 -24.50 9.57 32.20
CA MET A 197 -25.01 10.87 32.67
C MET A 197 -25.14 11.92 31.55
N VAL A 198 -25.60 11.53 30.36
CA VAL A 198 -25.71 12.42 29.19
C VAL A 198 -26.98 13.28 29.28
N PRO A 199 -26.89 14.62 29.35
CA PRO A 199 -28.07 15.49 29.45
C PRO A 199 -28.90 15.48 28.16
N LEU A 200 -30.22 15.44 28.30
CA LEU A 200 -31.12 15.33 27.13
C LEU A 200 -31.49 16.68 26.50
N ARG A 201 -31.13 17.79 27.13
CA ARG A 201 -31.45 19.17 26.72
C ARG A 201 -31.13 19.48 25.26
N ARG A 202 -30.11 18.84 24.70
CA ARG A 202 -29.69 19.01 23.29
C ARG A 202 -30.75 18.54 22.29
N TRP A 203 -31.59 17.60 22.70
CA TRP A 203 -32.72 17.10 21.91
C TRP A 203 -34.02 17.78 22.30
N GLY A 204 -33.97 18.85 23.12
CA GLY A 204 -35.13 19.61 23.59
C GLY A 204 -35.96 18.85 24.62
N LEU A 205 -35.31 18.00 25.44
CA LEU A 205 -35.93 17.19 26.49
C LEU A 205 -35.32 17.55 27.86
N GLU A 206 -36.12 17.40 28.91
CA GLU A 206 -35.64 17.53 30.29
C GLU A 206 -35.19 16.18 30.84
N GLY A 207 -34.14 16.20 31.66
CA GLY A 207 -33.58 15.00 32.28
C GLY A 207 -32.25 14.56 31.69
N ARG A 208 -31.90 13.29 31.93
CA ARG A 208 -30.61 12.70 31.55
C ARG A 208 -30.73 11.22 31.20
N LEU A 209 -29.90 10.77 30.28
CA LEU A 209 -29.54 9.36 30.12
C LEU A 209 -28.54 9.03 31.23
N GLU A 210 -28.98 8.29 32.26
CA GLU A 210 -28.16 7.94 33.43
C GLU A 210 -26.97 7.08 33.04
N TRP A 211 -27.25 6.01 32.30
CA TRP A 211 -26.25 5.12 31.73
C TRP A 211 -26.90 4.23 30.68
N ALA A 212 -26.08 3.67 29.79
CA ALA A 212 -26.49 2.56 28.96
C ALA A 212 -25.35 1.55 28.80
N SER A 213 -25.70 0.26 28.92
CA SER A 213 -24.84 -0.85 28.49
C SER A 213 -24.95 -1.12 26.98
N ALA A 214 -25.94 -0.51 26.33
CA ALA A 214 -26.11 -0.42 24.89
C ALA A 214 -25.52 0.90 24.34
N GLU A 215 -24.99 0.87 23.12
CA GLU A 215 -24.44 2.03 22.44
C GLU A 215 -25.52 2.84 21.72
N ILE A 216 -25.32 4.15 21.60
CA ILE A 216 -26.17 4.99 20.75
C ILE A 216 -25.88 4.65 19.28
N ALA A 217 -26.85 4.12 18.55
CA ALA A 217 -26.81 4.04 17.10
C ALA A 217 -27.15 5.40 16.49
N HIS A 218 -28.28 5.97 16.91
CA HIS A 218 -28.78 7.23 16.37
C HIS A 218 -29.74 7.90 17.35
N VAL A 219 -29.74 9.23 17.39
CA VAL A 219 -30.79 10.04 18.02
C VAL A 219 -31.30 11.04 17.01
N HIS A 220 -32.60 10.98 16.71
CA HIS A 220 -33.24 11.83 15.73
C HIS A 220 -34.39 12.61 16.38
N ALA A 221 -34.40 13.94 16.23
CA ALA A 221 -35.46 14.79 16.75
C ALA A 221 -36.13 15.53 15.58
N VAL A 222 -37.43 15.27 15.35
CA VAL A 222 -38.23 15.88 14.29
C VAL A 222 -39.50 16.45 14.89
N GLN A 223 -39.71 17.76 14.75
CA GLN A 223 -40.94 18.41 15.23
C GLN A 223 -41.26 18.04 16.69
N GLU A 224 -42.36 17.31 16.92
CA GLU A 224 -42.85 16.85 18.22
C GLU A 224 -42.25 15.51 18.67
N ASP A 225 -41.47 14.81 17.85
CA ASP A 225 -40.99 13.47 18.16
C ASP A 225 -39.47 13.40 18.33
N VAL A 226 -39.01 12.55 19.26
CA VAL A 226 -37.60 12.22 19.48
C VAL A 226 -37.41 10.71 19.51
N HIS A 227 -36.56 10.19 18.64
CA HIS A 227 -36.24 8.77 18.53
C HIS A 227 -34.82 8.52 19.04
N PHE A 228 -34.69 7.69 20.08
CA PHE A 228 -33.45 7.15 20.57
C PHE A 228 -33.30 5.70 20.12
N LEU A 229 -32.31 5.44 19.29
CA LEU A 229 -31.95 4.10 18.83
C LEU A 229 -30.63 3.69 19.47
N PHE A 230 -30.69 2.60 20.22
CA PHE A 230 -29.53 1.95 20.83
C PHE A 230 -29.29 0.58 20.21
N TYR A 231 -28.08 0.06 20.38
CA TYR A 231 -27.76 -1.31 20.00
C TYR A 231 -26.80 -1.98 21.00
N SER A 232 -26.89 -3.30 21.10
CA SER A 232 -26.03 -4.10 21.96
C SER A 232 -25.65 -5.43 21.31
N GLU A 233 -24.50 -5.98 21.72
CA GLU A 233 -24.12 -7.35 21.40
C GLU A 233 -24.73 -8.31 22.45
N GLY A 234 -26.01 -8.65 22.28
CA GLY A 234 -26.78 -9.43 23.26
C GLY A 234 -27.72 -8.57 24.09
N GLU A 235 -27.89 -8.89 25.37
CA GLU A 235 -28.76 -8.10 26.27
C GLU A 235 -28.17 -6.71 26.51
N GLY A 236 -28.92 -5.68 26.11
CA GLY A 236 -28.61 -4.27 26.35
C GLY A 236 -29.60 -3.64 27.31
N GLN A 237 -29.12 -2.67 28.08
CA GLN A 237 -29.91 -1.90 29.03
C GLN A 237 -29.67 -0.41 28.82
N VAL A 238 -30.75 0.36 28.93
CA VAL A 238 -30.71 1.82 28.91
C VAL A 238 -31.52 2.34 30.10
N CYS A 239 -30.93 3.27 30.85
CA CYS A 239 -31.56 3.88 32.01
C CYS A 239 -31.66 5.39 31.80
N PHE A 240 -32.89 5.90 31.76
CA PHE A 240 -33.17 7.33 31.64
C PHE A 240 -33.81 7.85 32.91
N HIS A 241 -33.57 9.13 33.20
CA HIS A 241 -34.37 9.91 34.13
C HIS A 241 -35.06 11.04 33.35
N PHE A 242 -36.38 10.94 33.24
CA PHE A 242 -37.29 11.88 32.60
C PHE A 242 -38.22 12.51 33.64
N PRO A 243 -37.84 13.65 34.25
CA PRO A 243 -38.72 14.32 35.20
C PRO A 243 -40.03 14.72 34.52
N GLY A 244 -41.16 14.41 35.15
CA GLY A 244 -42.49 14.80 34.68
C GLY A 244 -42.93 14.14 33.36
N ALA A 245 -42.28 13.07 32.92
CA ALA A 245 -42.75 12.30 31.78
C ALA A 245 -43.84 11.30 32.18
N GLU A 246 -44.71 11.00 31.22
CA GLU A 246 -45.75 9.97 31.33
C GLU A 246 -45.41 8.84 30.34
N ALA A 247 -45.25 7.61 30.82
CA ALA A 247 -45.07 6.46 29.94
C ALA A 247 -46.42 5.98 29.42
N LEU A 248 -46.46 5.52 28.17
CA LEU A 248 -47.66 4.82 27.65
C LEU A 248 -47.81 3.42 28.26
N GLU A 249 -46.74 2.87 28.84
CA GLU A 249 -46.71 1.62 29.61
C GLU A 249 -46.21 1.92 31.03
N GLU A 250 -47.13 2.01 32.01
CA GLU A 250 -46.84 2.48 33.38
C GLU A 250 -45.79 1.64 34.12
N GLU A 251 -45.62 0.36 33.79
CA GLU A 251 -44.71 -0.54 34.51
C GLU A 251 -43.22 -0.24 34.28
N LEU A 252 -42.87 0.49 33.21
CA LEU A 252 -41.48 0.75 32.82
C LEU A 252 -40.93 2.08 33.36
N LEU A 253 -41.78 3.00 33.82
CA LEU A 253 -41.40 4.33 34.30
C LEU A 253 -41.81 4.50 35.77
N GLN A 254 -40.84 4.44 36.69
CA GLN A 254 -41.07 4.61 38.13
C GLN A 254 -40.33 5.84 38.65
N ASP A 255 -41.05 6.76 39.29
CA ASP A 255 -40.50 8.03 39.81
C ASP A 255 -39.70 8.83 38.76
N GLY A 256 -40.15 8.79 37.51
CA GLY A 256 -39.47 9.43 36.37
C GLY A 256 -38.25 8.67 35.86
N VAL A 257 -37.92 7.50 36.41
CA VAL A 257 -36.81 6.64 35.95
C VAL A 257 -37.35 5.55 35.04
N LEU A 258 -36.83 5.48 33.81
CA LEU A 258 -37.12 4.43 32.83
C LEU A 258 -35.93 3.49 32.76
N LEU A 259 -36.17 2.19 32.97
CA LEU A 259 -35.19 1.14 32.71
C LEU A 259 -35.73 0.21 31.62
N LEU A 260 -35.12 0.26 30.44
CA LEU A 260 -35.46 -0.61 29.32
C LEU A 260 -34.34 -1.64 29.15
N SER A 261 -34.70 -2.93 29.09
CA SER A 261 -33.76 -4.05 29.04
C SER A 261 -34.19 -5.05 27.96
N GLY A 262 -33.23 -5.57 27.21
CA GLY A 262 -33.43 -6.65 26.26
C GLY A 262 -33.16 -6.27 24.81
N SER A 263 -32.83 -7.26 23.99
CA SER A 263 -32.67 -7.09 22.55
C SER A 263 -34.04 -6.98 21.88
N GLY A 264 -34.25 -5.92 21.10
CA GLY A 264 -35.54 -5.60 20.48
C GLY A 264 -36.52 -4.87 21.39
N ALA A 265 -36.12 -4.49 22.61
CA ALA A 265 -36.98 -3.79 23.54
C ALA A 265 -37.30 -2.38 23.03
N THR A 266 -38.56 -1.97 23.13
CA THR A 266 -39.01 -0.63 22.74
C THR A 266 -39.93 -0.02 23.80
N CYS A 267 -39.85 1.29 23.98
CA CYS A 267 -40.73 2.03 24.89
C CYS A 267 -41.09 3.39 24.27
N THR A 268 -42.26 3.91 24.59
CA THR A 268 -42.65 5.28 24.25
C THR A 268 -43.03 6.05 25.51
N VAL A 269 -42.40 7.21 25.69
CA VAL A 269 -42.63 8.15 26.79
C VAL A 269 -43.06 9.49 26.24
N LYS A 270 -43.84 10.25 26.99
CA LYS A 270 -44.29 11.59 26.60
C LYS A 270 -43.78 12.62 27.59
N GLN A 271 -43.16 13.70 27.10
CA GLN A 271 -42.71 14.82 27.92
C GLN A 271 -42.96 16.13 27.17
N ASN A 272 -43.60 17.12 27.81
CA ASN A 272 -43.84 18.45 27.24
C ASN A 272 -44.47 18.42 25.83
N ASN A 273 -45.51 17.61 25.63
CA ASN A 273 -46.18 17.34 24.35
C ASN A 273 -45.32 16.66 23.27
N ARG A 274 -44.15 16.15 23.61
CA ARG A 274 -43.29 15.42 22.67
C ARG A 274 -43.35 13.92 22.92
N ASN A 275 -43.43 13.11 21.86
CA ASN A 275 -43.29 11.67 21.99
C ASN A 275 -41.82 11.30 21.90
N ILE A 276 -41.39 10.40 22.79
CA ILE A 276 -40.01 9.95 22.91
C ILE A 276 -40.03 8.44 22.69
N TYR A 277 -39.52 8.01 21.55
CA TYR A 277 -39.43 6.60 21.17
C TYR A 277 -38.04 6.08 21.51
N ILE A 278 -37.96 5.00 22.25
CA ILE A 278 -36.68 4.42 22.70
C ILE A 278 -36.66 2.96 22.27
N SER A 279 -35.60 2.56 21.57
CA SER A 279 -35.42 1.19 21.07
C SER A 279 -34.02 0.69 21.37
N VAL A 280 -33.90 -0.54 21.86
CA VAL A 280 -32.63 -1.28 21.97
C VAL A 280 -32.67 -2.40 20.92
N LEU A 281 -31.80 -2.34 19.94
CA LEU A 281 -31.84 -3.21 18.76
C LEU A 281 -30.62 -4.13 18.69
N GLU A 282 -30.74 -5.18 17.89
CA GLU A 282 -29.58 -5.92 17.44
C GLU A 282 -28.72 -5.05 16.53
N ARG A 283 -27.41 -5.25 16.60
CA ARG A 283 -26.41 -4.46 15.88
C ARG A 283 -26.69 -4.29 14.39
N GLU A 284 -26.93 -5.38 13.67
CA GLU A 284 -27.15 -5.29 12.22
C GLU A 284 -28.43 -4.52 11.89
N LYS A 285 -29.51 -4.76 12.64
CA LYS A 285 -30.76 -4.03 12.50
C LYS A 285 -30.56 -2.53 12.75
N ALA A 286 -29.81 -2.17 13.79
CA ALA A 286 -29.47 -0.79 14.08
C ALA A 286 -28.61 -0.14 12.99
N ALA A 287 -27.64 -0.87 12.44
CA ALA A 287 -26.77 -0.38 11.36
C ALA A 287 -27.55 -0.09 10.07
N ARG A 288 -28.63 -0.82 9.84
CA ARG A 288 -29.49 -0.66 8.67
C ARG A 288 -30.55 0.42 8.83
N LEU A 289 -30.83 0.93 10.03
CA LEU A 289 -31.84 1.99 10.18
C LEU A 289 -31.24 3.36 9.86
N GLU A 290 -32.05 4.17 9.16
CA GLU A 290 -31.79 5.59 8.94
C GLU A 290 -32.43 6.44 10.04
N ALA A 291 -32.03 7.71 10.12
CA ALA A 291 -32.54 8.66 11.09
C ALA A 291 -34.07 8.80 11.04
N ASP A 292 -34.64 8.78 9.84
CA ASP A 292 -36.08 8.90 9.58
C ASP A 292 -36.86 7.59 9.80
N GLY A 293 -36.18 6.53 10.28
CA GLY A 293 -36.76 5.21 10.52
C GLY A 293 -36.87 4.33 9.28
N SER A 294 -36.44 4.81 8.10
CA SER A 294 -36.34 3.96 6.91
C SER A 294 -35.19 2.95 7.03
N GLU A 295 -35.29 1.85 6.28
CA GLU A 295 -34.29 0.79 6.29
C GLU A 295 -33.38 0.87 5.07
N TRP A 296 -32.08 0.79 5.32
CA TRP A 296 -31.01 0.67 4.34
C TRP A 296 -30.98 -0.76 3.80
N LYS A 297 -31.59 -0.92 2.61
CA LYS A 297 -31.82 -2.19 1.94
C LYS A 297 -30.67 -2.66 1.03
N LEU A 298 -29.55 -1.94 0.99
CA LEU A 298 -28.43 -2.35 0.15
C LEU A 298 -27.79 -3.61 0.73
N ALA A 299 -27.57 -4.58 -0.15
CA ALA A 299 -26.95 -5.84 0.20
C ALA A 299 -25.44 -5.64 0.40
N VAL A 300 -24.91 -6.33 1.42
CA VAL A 300 -23.47 -6.56 1.57
C VAL A 300 -23.21 -7.93 0.91
N PRO A 301 -22.45 -8.00 -0.18
CA PRO A 301 -22.21 -9.27 -0.87
C PRO A 301 -21.50 -10.26 0.06
N THR A 302 -22.07 -11.45 0.27
CA THR A 302 -21.46 -12.50 1.12
C THR A 302 -20.72 -13.56 0.30
N GLU A 303 -21.19 -13.83 -0.92
CA GLU A 303 -20.59 -14.78 -1.84
C GLU A 303 -20.80 -14.31 -3.28
N ARG A 304 -19.86 -14.67 -4.15
CA ARG A 304 -19.93 -14.38 -5.58
C ARG A 304 -19.71 -15.65 -6.37
N LYS A 305 -20.41 -15.74 -7.51
CA LYS A 305 -20.34 -16.91 -8.38
C LYS A 305 -19.47 -16.58 -9.58
N GLU A 306 -18.33 -17.26 -9.65
CA GLU A 306 -17.51 -17.27 -10.86
C GLU A 306 -18.17 -18.12 -11.96
N THR A 307 -18.19 -17.57 -13.17
CA THR A 307 -18.70 -18.24 -14.37
C THR A 307 -17.57 -18.38 -15.39
N PRO A 308 -17.18 -19.60 -15.79
CA PRO A 308 -16.19 -19.78 -16.84
C PRO A 308 -16.62 -19.13 -18.14
N PHE A 309 -15.69 -18.47 -18.82
CA PHE A 309 -15.92 -17.92 -20.15
C PHE A 309 -16.09 -19.04 -21.19
N CYS A 310 -17.14 -18.95 -22.00
CA CYS A 310 -17.44 -19.91 -23.07
C CYS A 310 -17.70 -19.25 -24.44
N GLY A 311 -17.40 -17.96 -24.57
CA GLY A 311 -17.56 -17.21 -25.81
C GLY A 311 -16.45 -17.47 -26.84
N LYS A 312 -16.47 -16.71 -27.94
CA LYS A 312 -15.46 -16.81 -28.98
C LYS A 312 -14.16 -16.16 -28.51
N MET A 313 -13.03 -16.83 -28.75
CA MET A 313 -11.69 -16.31 -28.51
C MET A 313 -10.88 -16.29 -29.79
N GLU A 314 -10.13 -15.20 -29.98
CA GLU A 314 -9.20 -15.03 -31.10
C GLU A 314 -7.81 -14.62 -30.62
N MET A 315 -6.80 -14.95 -31.42
CA MET A 315 -5.39 -14.76 -31.09
C MET A 315 -4.63 -14.14 -32.25
N CYS A 316 -3.71 -13.24 -31.92
CA CYS A 316 -2.74 -12.69 -32.87
C CYS A 316 -1.34 -12.71 -32.25
N ASN A 317 -0.38 -13.29 -32.98
CA ASN A 317 1.04 -13.24 -32.64
C ASN A 317 1.66 -12.27 -33.63
N ASN A 318 1.89 -11.03 -33.20
CA ASN A 318 2.44 -10.04 -34.11
C ASN A 318 3.48 -9.16 -33.40
N PHE A 319 4.74 -9.53 -33.61
CA PHE A 319 5.90 -8.79 -33.10
C PHE A 319 6.02 -7.40 -33.76
N ASP A 320 5.56 -7.25 -35.02
CA ASP A 320 5.62 -5.99 -35.78
C ASP A 320 4.74 -4.88 -35.16
N MET A 321 3.85 -5.24 -34.23
CA MET A 321 3.04 -4.26 -33.50
C MET A 321 3.85 -3.36 -32.58
N TRP A 322 5.08 -3.75 -32.21
CA TRP A 322 5.99 -2.88 -31.46
C TRP A 322 6.64 -1.79 -32.32
N MET A 323 6.27 -1.67 -33.60
CA MET A 323 6.62 -0.52 -34.45
C MET A 323 5.81 0.72 -34.08
N GLY A 324 5.91 1.15 -32.82
CA GLY A 324 5.54 2.49 -32.42
C GLY A 324 6.44 3.55 -33.07
N THR A 325 6.52 4.74 -32.50
CA THR A 325 7.40 5.77 -33.04
C THR A 325 8.86 5.34 -32.88
N ARG A 326 9.53 5.01 -34.00
CA ARG A 326 10.95 4.70 -34.03
C ARG A 326 11.78 5.98 -33.93
N LYS A 327 12.82 5.93 -33.11
CA LYS A 327 13.86 6.97 -33.00
C LYS A 327 15.23 6.29 -33.02
N ASP A 328 16.13 6.76 -33.88
CA ASP A 328 17.54 6.42 -33.80
C ASP A 328 18.18 7.47 -32.87
N THR A 329 18.71 7.05 -31.73
CA THR A 329 19.08 7.94 -30.62
C THR A 329 20.10 7.30 -29.67
N CYS A 330 20.52 8.03 -28.65
CA CYS A 330 21.31 7.47 -27.55
C CYS A 330 20.41 6.80 -26.52
N VAL A 331 20.97 5.82 -25.79
CA VAL A 331 20.25 5.21 -24.67
C VAL A 331 19.99 6.27 -23.59
N ALA A 332 18.71 6.57 -23.37
CA ALA A 332 18.24 7.48 -22.34
C ALA A 332 16.82 7.06 -21.88
N SER A 333 16.39 7.54 -20.72
CA SER A 333 15.06 7.25 -20.17
C SER A 333 13.93 7.60 -21.14
N LEU A 334 12.82 6.86 -21.05
CA LEU A 334 11.63 7.04 -21.90
C LEU A 334 11.07 8.47 -21.82
N GLU A 335 11.14 9.07 -20.63
CA GLU A 335 10.65 10.43 -20.36
C GLU A 335 11.47 11.50 -21.08
N THR A 336 12.77 11.27 -21.29
CA THR A 336 13.63 12.14 -22.11
C THR A 336 13.14 12.19 -23.55
N HIS A 337 12.44 11.15 -24.00
CA HIS A 337 11.83 11.05 -25.31
C HIS A 337 10.33 11.39 -25.31
N GLY A 338 9.79 11.90 -24.21
CA GLY A 338 8.40 12.36 -24.05
C GLY A 338 7.41 11.28 -23.63
N LEU A 339 7.85 10.07 -23.30
CA LEU A 339 6.98 8.96 -22.91
C LEU A 339 6.94 8.79 -21.38
N TRP A 340 5.79 9.13 -20.78
CA TRP A 340 5.59 9.05 -19.32
C TRP A 340 4.83 7.80 -18.88
N ARG A 341 4.14 7.13 -19.81
CA ARG A 341 3.30 5.94 -19.59
C ARG A 341 3.38 5.02 -20.79
N GLY A 342 3.49 3.72 -20.56
CA GLY A 342 3.55 2.70 -21.61
C GLY A 342 4.89 1.97 -21.63
N TYR A 343 5.36 1.67 -22.84
CA TYR A 343 6.49 0.78 -23.09
C TYR A 343 7.54 1.41 -23.97
N GLY A 344 8.79 0.95 -23.82
CA GLY A 344 9.83 1.20 -24.81
C GLY A 344 10.66 -0.04 -25.13
N LEU A 345 11.02 -0.18 -26.40
CA LEU A 345 11.91 -1.23 -26.90
C LEU A 345 13.24 -0.62 -27.31
N TYR A 346 14.29 -0.92 -26.56
CA TYR A 346 15.66 -0.51 -26.84
C TYR A 346 16.37 -1.62 -27.62
N ALA A 347 16.90 -1.30 -28.79
CA ALA A 347 17.65 -2.25 -29.60
C ALA A 347 19.02 -1.68 -30.01
N PHE A 348 20.09 -2.41 -29.69
CA PHE A 348 21.48 -2.02 -29.99
C PHE A 348 22.38 -3.24 -30.16
N CYS A 349 23.61 -3.03 -30.62
CA CYS A 349 24.56 -4.11 -30.88
C CYS A 349 25.83 -3.99 -30.02
N THR A 350 26.37 -5.12 -29.60
CA THR A 350 27.68 -5.30 -28.94
C THR A 350 28.51 -6.31 -29.73
N GLN A 351 29.75 -6.58 -29.32
CA GLN A 351 30.44 -7.76 -29.81
C GLN A 351 29.70 -9.02 -29.35
N PRO A 352 29.60 -10.06 -30.21
CA PRO A 352 29.01 -11.34 -29.83
C PRO A 352 29.65 -11.92 -28.56
N GLY A 353 28.81 -12.33 -27.61
CA GLY A 353 29.24 -12.91 -26.34
C GLY A 353 29.62 -11.92 -25.24
N ASN A 354 29.74 -10.62 -25.55
CA ASN A 354 29.96 -9.62 -24.51
C ASN A 354 28.71 -9.41 -23.66
N ALA A 355 28.92 -9.23 -22.36
CA ALA A 355 27.86 -8.91 -21.41
C ALA A 355 27.44 -7.44 -21.54
N ILE A 356 26.21 -7.15 -21.09
CA ILE A 356 25.70 -5.79 -20.99
C ILE A 356 25.39 -5.43 -19.55
N LEU A 357 25.50 -4.13 -19.26
CA LEU A 357 25.11 -3.54 -18.00
C LEU A 357 24.20 -2.34 -18.28
N LEU A 358 22.99 -2.39 -17.73
CA LEU A 358 21.97 -1.35 -17.87
C LEU A 358 21.91 -0.51 -16.59
N LYS A 359 21.83 0.81 -16.72
CA LYS A 359 21.73 1.76 -15.62
C LYS A 359 20.34 2.36 -15.56
N GLY A 360 19.77 2.49 -14.36
CA GLY A 360 18.48 3.16 -14.18
C GLY A 360 17.36 2.46 -14.94
N ALA A 361 17.35 1.14 -14.88
CA ALA A 361 16.44 0.29 -15.64
C ALA A 361 14.98 0.44 -15.15
N ALA A 362 14.00 0.30 -16.06
CA ALA A 362 12.59 0.52 -15.77
C ALA A 362 12.03 -0.48 -14.74
N ASP A 363 10.75 -0.35 -14.40
CA ASP A 363 10.14 -1.20 -13.39
C ASP A 363 10.16 -2.69 -13.82
N ILE A 364 9.84 -2.95 -15.09
CA ILE A 364 9.86 -4.29 -15.70
C ILE A 364 10.75 -4.26 -16.93
N LEU A 365 11.65 -5.24 -17.06
CA LEU A 365 12.47 -5.48 -18.24
C LEU A 365 12.23 -6.88 -18.79
N CYS A 366 12.10 -7.01 -20.10
CA CYS A 366 12.12 -8.28 -20.82
C CYS A 366 13.25 -8.23 -21.84
N VAL A 367 14.24 -9.10 -21.67
CA VAL A 367 15.55 -9.00 -22.35
C VAL A 367 15.76 -10.17 -23.31
N HIS A 368 16.21 -9.85 -24.52
CA HIS A 368 16.61 -10.82 -25.54
C HIS A 368 18.02 -10.52 -26.06
N ASN A 369 18.77 -11.57 -26.37
CA ASN A 369 20.02 -11.51 -27.13
C ASN A 369 19.86 -12.34 -28.41
N GLY A 370 19.67 -11.68 -29.55
CA GLY A 370 19.10 -12.29 -30.76
C GLY A 370 17.72 -12.89 -30.44
N ASP A 371 17.51 -14.14 -30.83
CA ASP A 371 16.27 -14.89 -30.55
C ASP A 371 16.24 -15.51 -29.14
N ALA A 372 17.33 -15.43 -28.38
CA ALA A 372 17.40 -16.02 -27.05
C ALA A 372 16.74 -15.10 -26.00
N PHE A 373 15.68 -15.59 -25.35
CA PHE A 373 15.09 -14.93 -24.19
C PHE A 373 16.01 -15.07 -22.96
N MET A 374 16.46 -13.94 -22.42
CA MET A 374 17.37 -13.87 -21.28
C MET A 374 16.64 -13.77 -19.93
N GLY A 375 15.32 -13.59 -19.96
CA GLY A 375 14.46 -13.48 -18.79
C GLY A 375 13.79 -12.12 -18.63
N THR A 376 12.86 -12.09 -17.67
CA THR A 376 12.26 -10.84 -17.17
C THR A 376 12.93 -10.43 -15.86
N ARG A 377 13.08 -9.12 -15.61
CA ARG A 377 13.59 -8.58 -14.36
C ARG A 377 12.68 -7.49 -13.83
N ILE A 378 12.53 -7.48 -12.51
CA ILE A 378 11.91 -6.38 -11.76
C ILE A 378 13.05 -5.57 -11.14
N SER A 379 13.23 -4.32 -11.60
CA SER A 379 14.45 -3.55 -11.31
C SER A 379 14.19 -2.26 -10.54
N ALA A 380 13.09 -1.56 -10.80
CA ALA A 380 12.79 -0.26 -10.19
C ALA A 380 13.99 0.69 -10.09
N GLY A 381 14.68 0.90 -11.22
CA GLY A 381 15.80 1.82 -11.34
C GLY A 381 17.16 1.26 -10.96
N GLN A 382 17.26 0.00 -10.53
CA GLN A 382 18.54 -0.63 -10.24
C GLN A 382 19.40 -0.78 -11.49
N TRP A 383 20.70 -0.99 -11.30
CA TRP A 383 21.55 -1.51 -12.36
C TRP A 383 21.23 -2.98 -12.65
N GLN A 384 21.31 -3.39 -13.91
CA GLN A 384 21.00 -4.76 -14.34
C GLN A 384 22.10 -5.31 -15.24
N PHE A 385 22.74 -6.39 -14.79
CA PHE A 385 23.79 -7.08 -15.52
C PHE A 385 23.23 -8.32 -16.23
N PHE A 386 23.51 -8.45 -17.53
CA PHE A 386 23.16 -9.62 -18.33
C PHE A 386 24.41 -10.16 -19.01
N ARG A 387 24.69 -11.46 -18.81
CA ARG A 387 25.79 -12.13 -19.50
C ARG A 387 25.49 -12.25 -20.98
N GLY A 388 26.50 -12.01 -21.81
CA GLY A 388 26.39 -12.28 -23.24
C GLY A 388 26.33 -13.77 -23.52
N VAL A 389 25.64 -14.13 -24.61
CA VAL A 389 25.59 -15.51 -25.11
C VAL A 389 26.26 -15.57 -26.48
N SER A 390 25.52 -15.61 -27.58
CA SER A 390 26.09 -15.84 -28.91
C SER A 390 25.80 -14.72 -29.91
N SER A 391 24.78 -13.89 -29.68
CA SER A 391 24.47 -12.75 -30.54
C SER A 391 25.13 -11.47 -30.01
N GLY A 392 25.45 -10.55 -30.92
CA GLY A 392 25.76 -9.16 -30.57
C GLY A 392 24.50 -8.30 -30.46
N GLU A 393 23.34 -8.78 -30.92
CA GLU A 393 22.12 -7.99 -31.00
C GLU A 393 21.32 -8.10 -29.70
N TRP A 394 21.03 -6.97 -29.07
CA TRP A 394 20.24 -6.89 -27.85
C TRP A 394 18.92 -6.18 -28.11
N SER A 395 17.85 -6.72 -27.52
CA SER A 395 16.53 -6.13 -27.54
C SER A 395 15.95 -6.15 -26.13
N ILE A 396 15.69 -4.98 -25.57
CA ILE A 396 15.22 -4.81 -24.20
C ILE A 396 13.91 -4.06 -24.22
N ARG A 397 12.82 -4.76 -23.90
CA ARG A 397 11.53 -4.14 -23.64
C ARG A 397 11.50 -3.66 -22.20
N THR A 398 11.01 -2.45 -22.01
CA THR A 398 10.81 -1.82 -20.72
C THR A 398 9.36 -1.40 -20.57
N GLU A 399 8.81 -1.55 -19.37
CA GLU A 399 7.49 -1.00 -19.02
C GLU A 399 7.61 -0.05 -17.84
N ILE A 400 6.88 1.06 -17.93
CA ILE A 400 6.59 1.93 -16.79
C ILE A 400 5.36 1.38 -16.07
N TRP A 401 5.56 0.74 -14.92
CA TRP A 401 4.43 0.37 -14.08
C TRP A 401 3.83 1.62 -13.42
N GLY A 402 4.69 2.54 -12.99
CA GLY A 402 4.30 3.86 -12.54
C GLY A 402 5.42 4.54 -11.76
N HIS A 403 5.20 5.81 -11.42
CA HIS A 403 6.13 6.56 -10.56
C HIS A 403 5.86 6.27 -9.10
N SER A 404 6.87 6.56 -8.27
CA SER A 404 6.68 6.43 -6.84
C SER A 404 5.93 7.60 -6.23
N ASN A 405 4.99 7.27 -5.34
CA ASN A 405 4.26 8.25 -4.54
C ASN A 405 4.93 8.51 -3.18
N PHE A 406 6.02 7.80 -2.85
CA PHE A 406 6.85 8.05 -1.67
C PHE A 406 8.32 8.12 -2.08
N ASP A 407 9.09 9.06 -1.51
CA ASP A 407 10.54 9.07 -1.72
C ASP A 407 11.20 7.98 -0.89
N ASP A 408 12.01 7.14 -1.54
CA ASP A 408 12.83 6.15 -0.85
C ASP A 408 14.23 6.11 -1.45
N SER A 409 15.25 6.30 -0.61
CA SER A 409 16.64 6.38 -1.05
C SER A 409 17.28 5.02 -1.35
N ARG A 410 16.63 3.92 -0.96
CA ARG A 410 17.18 2.56 -1.08
C ARG A 410 17.23 2.06 -2.52
N LEU A 411 16.32 2.52 -3.38
CA LEU A 411 16.26 2.20 -4.81
C LEU A 411 16.07 3.48 -5.62
N ASP A 412 16.83 3.64 -6.70
CA ASP A 412 16.81 4.89 -7.47
C ASP A 412 15.47 5.14 -8.17
N GLY A 413 14.78 4.10 -8.64
CA GLY A 413 13.45 4.20 -9.26
C GLY A 413 12.30 4.46 -8.28
N MET A 414 12.59 4.51 -6.97
CA MET A 414 11.65 4.95 -5.91
C MET A 414 11.89 6.41 -5.48
N ARG A 415 12.86 7.11 -6.07
CA ARG A 415 13.00 8.56 -5.85
C ARG A 415 11.86 9.29 -6.54
N LEU A 416 11.31 10.33 -5.91
CA LEU A 416 10.21 11.11 -6.53
C LEU A 416 10.60 11.75 -7.87
N LYS A 417 11.89 12.07 -8.04
CA LYS A 417 12.46 12.63 -9.27
C LYS A 417 13.03 11.58 -10.23
N SER A 418 12.75 10.29 -10.00
CA SER A 418 13.28 9.22 -10.83
C SER A 418 12.61 9.20 -12.20
N SER A 419 13.42 8.96 -13.23
CA SER A 419 12.96 8.73 -14.59
C SER A 419 12.85 7.23 -14.86
N LYS A 420 11.94 6.83 -15.76
CA LYS A 420 11.74 5.43 -16.14
C LYS A 420 12.28 5.12 -17.55
N GLY A 421 12.75 3.91 -17.77
CA GLY A 421 13.37 3.48 -19.04
C GLY A 421 14.75 2.86 -18.82
N ILE A 422 15.72 3.16 -19.69
CA ILE A 422 17.13 2.83 -19.46
C ILE A 422 17.92 4.13 -19.56
N SER A 423 18.52 4.57 -18.45
CA SER A 423 19.25 5.85 -18.43
C SER A 423 20.61 5.80 -19.14
N ALA A 424 21.25 4.62 -19.16
CA ALA A 424 22.45 4.33 -19.94
C ALA A 424 22.62 2.81 -20.10
N ALA A 425 23.33 2.39 -21.14
CA ALA A 425 23.74 1.00 -21.34
C ALA A 425 25.23 0.92 -21.64
N TYR A 426 25.84 -0.18 -21.21
CA TYR A 426 27.27 -0.43 -21.34
C TYR A 426 27.51 -1.84 -21.84
N GLU A 427 28.44 -1.98 -22.78
CA GLU A 427 29.07 -3.24 -23.13
C GLU A 427 30.21 -3.49 -22.14
N VAL A 428 30.24 -4.67 -21.51
CA VAL A 428 31.30 -5.06 -20.57
C VAL A 428 32.42 -5.75 -21.35
N LEU A 429 33.60 -5.12 -21.36
CA LEU A 429 34.79 -5.60 -22.08
C LEU A 429 35.65 -6.50 -21.19
N GLN A 430 35.72 -6.18 -19.90
CA GLN A 430 36.45 -6.95 -18.89
C GLN A 430 35.78 -6.79 -17.53
N ASP A 431 35.84 -7.85 -16.73
CA ASP A 431 35.27 -7.91 -15.38
C ASP A 431 36.34 -8.44 -14.41
N GLU A 432 36.98 -7.53 -13.68
CA GLU A 432 38.13 -7.81 -12.82
C GLU A 432 37.68 -8.02 -11.36
N ASP A 433 38.04 -9.14 -10.75
CA ASP A 433 37.88 -9.32 -9.30
C ASP A 433 38.97 -8.56 -8.55
N ILE A 434 38.56 -7.52 -7.82
CA ILE A 434 39.45 -6.67 -7.04
C ILE A 434 39.30 -6.92 -5.54
N SER A 435 38.63 -7.99 -5.08
CA SER A 435 38.27 -8.22 -3.67
C SER A 435 39.45 -8.41 -2.71
N GLY A 436 40.56 -8.95 -3.20
CA GLY A 436 41.77 -9.21 -2.39
C GLY A 436 42.80 -8.10 -2.46
N GLY A 437 43.70 -8.03 -1.46
CA GLY A 437 44.86 -7.13 -1.49
C GLY A 437 44.51 -5.66 -1.34
N TRP A 438 43.65 -5.33 -0.38
CA TRP A 438 43.35 -3.96 0.03
C TRP A 438 44.23 -3.56 1.22
N ALA A 439 44.90 -2.42 1.13
CA ALA A 439 45.55 -1.81 2.29
C ALA A 439 44.47 -1.35 3.28
N PHE A 440 44.59 -1.78 4.53
CA PHE A 440 43.57 -1.61 5.55
C PHE A 440 44.00 -0.62 6.65
N ASP A 441 43.08 0.26 7.04
CA ASP A 441 43.20 1.13 8.21
C ASP A 441 41.82 1.34 8.88
N TYR A 442 41.79 2.01 10.03
CA TYR A 442 40.59 2.49 10.67
C TYR A 442 40.43 4.00 10.50
N TRP A 443 39.20 4.48 10.66
CA TRP A 443 38.91 5.91 10.80
C TRP A 443 37.99 6.15 11.99
N GLU A 444 38.14 7.29 12.65
CA GLU A 444 37.42 7.60 13.90
C GLU A 444 36.24 8.54 13.62
N GLU A 445 36.51 9.79 13.23
CA GLU A 445 35.48 10.81 13.02
C GLU A 445 35.12 10.99 11.54
N ASP A 446 36.12 11.11 10.67
CA ASP A 446 35.93 11.36 9.24
C ASP A 446 36.88 10.51 8.38
N ALA A 447 36.29 9.75 7.45
CA ALA A 447 37.03 8.96 6.48
C ALA A 447 37.80 9.82 5.47
N ALA A 448 37.30 11.01 5.11
CA ALA A 448 37.98 11.91 4.17
C ALA A 448 39.29 12.45 4.74
N GLU A 449 39.32 12.76 6.05
CA GLU A 449 40.56 13.15 6.74
C GLU A 449 41.54 11.98 6.85
N ALA A 450 41.05 10.77 7.15
CA ALA A 450 41.89 9.57 7.19
C ALA A 450 42.59 9.31 5.83
N LEU A 451 41.90 9.57 4.72
CA LEU A 451 42.45 9.41 3.37
C LEU A 451 43.60 10.38 3.02
N LYS A 452 43.74 11.51 3.74
CA LYS A 452 44.86 12.43 3.54
C LYS A 452 46.19 11.84 4.00
N LYS A 453 46.17 10.83 4.86
CA LYS A 453 47.37 10.11 5.29
C LYS A 453 47.87 9.24 4.13
N SER A 454 49.12 9.43 3.72
CA SER A 454 49.73 8.55 2.72
C SER A 454 49.92 7.15 3.29
N LEU A 455 49.76 6.14 2.43
CA LEU A 455 50.18 4.78 2.76
C LEU A 455 51.70 4.77 3.01
N ASN A 456 52.13 4.13 4.08
CA ASN A 456 53.52 4.01 4.50
C ASN A 456 54.16 2.68 4.06
N GLY A 457 53.39 1.77 3.45
CA GLY A 457 53.86 0.49 2.90
C GLY A 457 53.86 -0.66 3.90
N PHE A 458 53.42 -0.42 5.14
CA PHE A 458 53.32 -1.43 6.20
C PHE A 458 51.87 -1.73 6.59
N GLU A 459 50.90 -1.23 5.81
CA GLU A 459 49.49 -1.50 6.05
C GLU A 459 49.17 -3.00 5.91
N PRO A 460 48.30 -3.57 6.76
CA PRO A 460 47.78 -4.91 6.55
C PRO A 460 47.07 -5.00 5.19
N MET A 461 47.45 -5.99 4.39
CA MET A 461 46.81 -6.29 3.12
C MET A 461 45.72 -7.34 3.34
N LEU A 462 44.46 -6.94 3.21
CA LEU A 462 43.30 -7.78 3.54
C LEU A 462 42.39 -7.98 2.33
N THR A 463 41.54 -8.99 2.42
CA THR A 463 40.32 -9.08 1.61
C THR A 463 39.21 -8.30 2.34
N LEU A 464 38.30 -7.65 1.62
CA LEU A 464 37.26 -6.76 2.18
C LEU A 464 36.41 -7.35 3.33
N ASN A 465 36.29 -8.68 3.38
CA ASN A 465 35.50 -9.43 4.36
C ASN A 465 36.36 -10.24 5.35
N SER A 466 37.68 -10.09 5.35
CA SER A 466 38.55 -10.77 6.32
C SER A 466 38.32 -10.22 7.74
N TRP A 467 38.43 -11.10 8.73
CA TRP A 467 38.39 -10.69 10.14
C TRP A 467 39.51 -9.67 10.41
N ASN A 468 39.14 -8.55 11.01
CA ASN A 468 40.04 -7.42 11.22
C ASN A 468 39.89 -6.73 12.57
N THR A 469 38.78 -6.91 13.31
CA THR A 469 38.55 -6.21 14.58
C THR A 469 37.45 -6.83 15.44
N THR A 470 37.42 -6.46 16.71
CA THR A 470 36.29 -6.68 17.63
C THR A 470 35.53 -5.39 17.96
N ARG A 471 35.92 -4.23 17.39
CA ARG A 471 35.25 -2.93 17.60
C ARG A 471 33.83 -2.94 17.02
N MET A 472 32.89 -2.31 17.71
CA MET A 472 31.49 -2.17 17.29
C MET A 472 30.97 -0.73 17.54
N PRO A 473 30.51 -0.01 16.51
CA PRO A 473 30.60 -0.35 15.09
C PRO A 473 32.07 -0.32 14.59
N ALA A 474 32.41 -1.19 13.64
CA ALA A 474 33.72 -1.20 13.00
C ALA A 474 33.75 -0.19 11.84
N LYS A 475 34.57 0.86 11.99
CA LYS A 475 34.83 1.88 10.97
C LYS A 475 36.11 1.57 10.21
N CYS A 476 35.95 0.95 9.05
CA CYS A 476 37.01 0.39 8.23
C CYS A 476 37.33 1.28 7.04
N LEU A 477 38.60 1.40 6.68
CA LEU A 477 39.08 2.03 5.46
C LEU A 477 39.90 1.03 4.66
N TYR A 478 39.48 0.76 3.43
CA TYR A 478 40.18 -0.11 2.49
C TYR A 478 40.69 0.73 1.32
N ARG A 479 41.94 0.57 0.92
CA ARG A 479 42.54 1.28 -0.22
C ARG A 479 43.19 0.33 -1.20
N LYS A 480 43.02 0.57 -2.50
CA LYS A 480 43.60 -0.23 -3.57
C LYS A 480 43.88 0.62 -4.81
N THR A 481 45.01 0.37 -5.45
CA THR A 481 45.31 0.96 -6.75
C THR A 481 44.79 0.07 -7.87
N VAL A 482 44.15 0.66 -8.87
CA VAL A 482 43.66 -0.02 -10.07
C VAL A 482 44.18 0.68 -11.32
N ALA A 483 44.21 -0.04 -12.45
CA ALA A 483 44.62 0.49 -13.75
C ALA A 483 43.43 0.44 -14.73
N PRO A 484 42.78 1.57 -15.01
CA PRO A 484 41.70 1.68 -15.99
C PRO A 484 42.18 1.23 -17.38
N GLY A 485 41.42 0.34 -18.03
CA GLY A 485 41.72 -0.17 -19.37
C GLY A 485 41.73 0.93 -20.45
N VAL A 486 42.60 0.80 -21.45
CA VAL A 486 42.78 1.82 -22.50
C VAL A 486 41.62 1.89 -23.50
N ASP A 487 40.92 0.77 -23.70
CA ASP A 487 39.80 0.65 -24.65
C ASP A 487 38.42 0.91 -24.02
N SER A 488 38.41 1.27 -22.72
CA SER A 488 37.22 1.51 -21.91
C SER A 488 36.94 3.00 -21.78
N ASN A 489 35.65 3.37 -21.76
CA ASN A 489 35.19 4.72 -21.41
C ASN A 489 34.14 4.72 -20.28
N GLY A 490 33.84 3.55 -19.72
CA GLY A 490 33.04 3.38 -18.52
C GLY A 490 33.74 2.45 -17.52
N TRP A 491 33.68 2.78 -16.24
CA TRP A 491 34.21 1.97 -15.15
C TRP A 491 33.21 1.91 -14.02
N ILE A 492 32.70 0.71 -13.78
CA ILE A 492 31.64 0.47 -12.80
C ILE A 492 32.19 -0.44 -11.71
N LEU A 493 32.08 0.01 -10.46
CA LEU A 493 32.33 -0.86 -9.32
C LEU A 493 31.06 -1.65 -9.00
N TRP A 494 31.23 -2.94 -8.74
CA TRP A 494 30.17 -3.82 -8.26
C TRP A 494 30.61 -4.48 -6.96
N PHE A 495 29.83 -4.30 -5.89
CA PHE A 495 30.08 -4.89 -4.58
C PHE A 495 29.01 -5.94 -4.25
N ASP A 496 29.12 -7.11 -4.86
CA ASP A 496 28.13 -8.17 -4.72
C ASP A 496 28.01 -8.65 -3.26
N GLY A 497 26.79 -8.75 -2.75
CA GLY A 497 26.54 -9.15 -1.36
C GLY A 497 26.88 -8.11 -0.29
N ASN A 498 27.07 -6.83 -0.64
CA ASN A 498 27.26 -5.77 0.35
C ASN A 498 26.07 -5.65 1.32
N LYS A 499 26.34 -5.66 2.62
CA LYS A 499 25.35 -5.34 3.68
C LYS A 499 25.79 -4.18 4.57
N ALA A 500 27.04 -3.74 4.45
CA ALA A 500 27.59 -2.62 5.20
C ALA A 500 27.21 -1.27 4.56
N LEU A 501 27.26 -0.21 5.36
CA LEU A 501 27.24 1.16 4.83
C LEU A 501 28.63 1.46 4.29
N ALA A 502 28.77 1.61 2.97
CA ALA A 502 30.05 1.83 2.32
C ALA A 502 30.02 3.05 1.42
N LYS A 503 31.00 3.95 1.60
CA LYS A 503 31.25 5.12 0.74
C LYS A 503 32.54 4.93 -0.03
N VAL A 504 32.50 5.21 -1.33
CA VAL A 504 33.65 5.09 -2.23
C VAL A 504 34.27 6.44 -2.51
N TYR A 505 35.60 6.46 -2.51
CA TYR A 505 36.44 7.58 -2.92
C TYR A 505 37.35 7.13 -4.06
N VAL A 506 37.61 8.02 -5.01
CA VAL A 506 38.59 7.82 -6.08
C VAL A 506 39.57 8.99 -6.05
N ASN A 507 40.86 8.67 -5.90
CA ASN A 507 41.93 9.66 -5.73
C ASN A 507 41.60 10.69 -4.62
N GLY A 508 41.05 10.22 -3.49
CA GLY A 508 40.65 11.04 -2.34
C GLY A 508 39.33 11.81 -2.50
N LYS A 509 38.68 11.81 -3.68
CA LYS A 509 37.39 12.48 -3.91
C LYS A 509 36.24 11.50 -3.68
N ALA A 510 35.26 11.89 -2.86
CA ALA A 510 34.03 11.09 -2.66
C ALA A 510 33.25 10.97 -3.98
N VAL A 511 32.87 9.74 -4.35
CA VAL A 511 32.12 9.46 -5.58
C VAL A 511 30.67 9.10 -5.28
N GLY A 512 30.43 8.25 -4.29
CA GLY A 512 29.07 7.84 -3.92
C GLY A 512 29.05 6.73 -2.88
N ASP A 513 27.84 6.31 -2.53
CA ASP A 513 27.58 5.23 -1.58
C ASP A 513 27.22 3.94 -2.34
N ILE A 514 27.69 2.80 -1.84
CA ILE A 514 27.24 1.48 -2.29
C ILE A 514 25.98 1.12 -1.50
N LYS A 515 24.88 0.93 -2.20
CA LYS A 515 23.60 0.56 -1.59
C LYS A 515 23.46 -0.97 -1.59
N PRO A 516 23.01 -1.61 -0.50
CA PRO A 516 22.79 -3.05 -0.48
C PRO A 516 21.85 -3.57 -1.57
N LEU A 517 20.85 -2.77 -1.95
CA LEU A 517 19.88 -3.14 -2.99
C LEU A 517 20.31 -2.70 -4.39
N ASP A 518 21.33 -1.88 -4.53
CA ASP A 518 21.87 -1.49 -5.83
C ASP A 518 23.39 -1.37 -5.71
N PRO A 519 24.10 -2.51 -5.79
CA PRO A 519 25.51 -2.61 -5.40
C PRO A 519 26.48 -2.07 -6.45
N TYR A 520 26.01 -1.24 -7.37
CA TYR A 520 26.78 -0.71 -8.49
C TYR A 520 27.07 0.77 -8.28
N LEU A 521 28.27 1.20 -8.68
CA LEU A 521 28.67 2.61 -8.66
C LEU A 521 29.49 2.97 -9.89
N ASP A 522 29.02 3.97 -10.61
CA ASP A 522 29.73 4.54 -11.76
C ASP A 522 30.82 5.51 -11.29
N ILE A 523 32.08 5.12 -11.52
CA ILE A 523 33.25 5.92 -11.15
C ILE A 523 33.93 6.56 -12.36
N SER A 524 33.29 6.51 -13.53
CA SER A 524 33.94 6.83 -14.82
C SER A 524 34.46 8.26 -14.89
N SER A 525 33.71 9.21 -14.32
CA SER A 525 34.08 10.64 -14.29
C SER A 525 35.36 10.95 -13.49
N CYS A 526 35.85 10.00 -12.70
CA CYS A 526 37.03 10.16 -11.84
C CYS A 526 38.26 9.41 -12.37
N LEU A 527 38.15 8.73 -13.51
CA LEU A 527 39.20 7.91 -14.09
C LEU A 527 39.64 8.43 -15.47
N VAL A 528 40.87 8.07 -15.85
CA VAL A 528 41.44 8.38 -17.16
C VAL A 528 42.01 7.07 -17.74
N PRO A 529 41.68 6.71 -19.00
CA PRO A 529 42.20 5.50 -19.63
C PRO A 529 43.72 5.38 -19.49
N GLY A 530 44.20 4.20 -19.08
CA GLY A 530 45.63 3.89 -18.95
C GLY A 530 46.37 4.57 -17.79
N ARG A 531 45.71 5.39 -16.96
CA ARG A 531 46.33 6.01 -15.78
C ARG A 531 45.83 5.37 -14.50
N THR A 532 46.75 4.91 -13.66
CA THR A 532 46.41 4.32 -12.36
C THR A 532 45.62 5.28 -11.49
N ALA A 533 44.69 4.74 -10.71
CA ALA A 533 43.90 5.48 -9.73
C ALA A 533 43.81 4.71 -8.42
N GLU A 534 43.73 5.44 -7.31
CA GLU A 534 43.43 4.86 -6.00
C GLU A 534 41.92 4.84 -5.80
N ILE A 535 41.39 3.66 -5.46
CA ILE A 535 40.03 3.46 -4.96
C ILE A 535 40.12 3.25 -3.46
N ALA A 536 39.29 3.95 -2.71
CA ALA A 536 39.11 3.71 -1.30
C ALA A 536 37.64 3.45 -0.94
N VAL A 537 37.43 2.53 0.00
CA VAL A 537 36.10 2.15 0.52
C VAL A 537 36.10 2.40 2.02
N ALA A 538 35.32 3.38 2.45
CA ALA A 538 35.05 3.64 3.86
C ALA A 538 33.78 2.90 4.27
N ALA A 539 33.92 1.84 5.06
CA ALA A 539 32.81 0.98 5.48
C ALA A 539 32.51 1.13 6.97
N ILE A 540 31.23 1.22 7.32
CA ILE A 540 30.73 1.08 8.69
C ILE A 540 30.01 -0.26 8.78
N LYS A 541 30.54 -1.13 9.63
CA LYS A 541 29.98 -2.45 9.92
C LYS A 541 29.43 -2.47 11.35
N LYS A 542 28.23 -3.01 11.57
CA LYS A 542 27.66 -3.17 12.93
C LYS A 542 28.55 -4.03 13.81
N ASP A 543 29.01 -5.14 13.24
CA ASP A 543 30.04 -6.03 13.77
C ASP A 543 30.97 -6.46 12.63
N TRP A 544 32.03 -7.21 12.95
CA TRP A 544 33.03 -7.61 11.97
C TRP A 544 32.49 -8.53 10.85
N ASN A 545 31.38 -9.22 11.10
CA ASN A 545 30.80 -10.23 10.20
C ASN A 545 29.82 -9.61 9.19
N GLU A 546 29.50 -8.31 9.29
CA GLU A 546 28.70 -7.62 8.27
C GLU A 546 29.57 -7.40 7.01
N PRO A 547 29.22 -8.04 5.86
CA PRO A 547 30.06 -8.02 4.68
C PRO A 547 30.01 -6.68 3.94
N VAL A 548 31.16 -6.24 3.41
CA VAL A 548 31.25 -5.16 2.40
C VAL A 548 30.95 -5.70 0.99
N GLY A 549 30.98 -7.03 0.82
CA GLY A 549 30.72 -7.72 -0.44
C GLY A 549 31.99 -8.10 -1.21
N THR A 550 31.80 -8.72 -2.36
CA THR A 550 32.85 -9.06 -3.34
C THR A 550 32.98 -7.89 -4.30
N ALA A 551 34.16 -7.27 -4.36
CA ALA A 551 34.39 -6.09 -5.18
C ALA A 551 34.90 -6.48 -6.56
N ARG A 552 34.24 -5.97 -7.59
CA ARG A 552 34.61 -6.13 -8.99
C ARG A 552 34.72 -4.78 -9.66
N LEU A 553 35.69 -4.63 -10.56
CA LEU A 553 35.81 -3.48 -11.45
C LEU A 553 35.45 -3.92 -12.86
N MET A 554 34.32 -3.43 -13.35
CA MET A 554 33.89 -3.64 -14.73
C MET A 554 34.46 -2.54 -15.61
N HIS A 555 35.16 -2.97 -16.65
CA HIS A 555 35.71 -2.14 -17.71
C HIS A 555 34.75 -2.18 -18.89
N CYS A 556 34.18 -1.03 -19.21
CA CYS A 556 33.04 -0.96 -20.10
C CYS A 556 33.24 0.03 -21.25
N ARG A 557 32.46 -0.18 -22.31
CA ARG A 557 32.20 0.80 -23.36
C ARG A 557 30.75 1.23 -23.29
N GLN A 558 30.48 2.52 -23.17
CA GLN A 558 29.13 3.05 -23.20
C GLN A 558 28.53 2.86 -24.61
N ILE A 559 27.30 2.37 -24.64
CA ILE A 559 26.53 2.18 -25.87
C ILE A 559 25.81 3.49 -26.18
N THR A 560 26.21 4.13 -27.28
CA THR A 560 25.70 5.44 -27.71
C THR A 560 24.68 5.36 -28.84
N ASP A 561 24.61 4.24 -29.55
CA ASP A 561 23.70 4.04 -30.68
C ASP A 561 22.61 3.05 -30.31
N CYS A 562 21.36 3.51 -30.35
CA CYS A 562 20.18 2.71 -30.01
C CYS A 562 19.03 3.04 -30.95
N ARG A 563 18.32 2.00 -31.38
CA ARG A 563 17.00 2.11 -31.99
C ARG A 563 15.97 1.98 -30.88
N LEU A 564 15.20 3.04 -30.64
CA LEU A 564 14.17 3.08 -29.62
C LEU A 564 12.79 3.10 -30.29
N PHE A 565 11.91 2.18 -29.88
CA PHE A 565 10.50 2.21 -30.24
C PHE A 565 9.67 2.55 -29.01
N LEU A 566 8.71 3.45 -29.16
CA LEU A 566 7.87 3.97 -28.07
C LEU A 566 6.42 3.62 -28.32
N VAL A 567 5.76 3.05 -27.31
CA VAL A 567 4.32 2.75 -27.32
C VAL A 567 3.69 3.40 -26.09
N SER A 568 2.86 4.41 -26.30
CA SER A 568 2.10 5.05 -25.22
C SER A 568 0.84 4.27 -24.87
N ASP A 569 0.34 4.49 -23.66
CA ASP A 569 -0.92 3.94 -23.19
C ASP A 569 -2.10 4.27 -24.11
N THR A 570 -2.09 5.44 -24.73
CA THR A 570 -3.12 5.86 -25.71
C THR A 570 -3.08 5.11 -27.04
N GLN A 571 -1.95 4.50 -27.41
CA GLN A 571 -1.79 3.76 -28.66
C GLN A 571 -2.17 2.28 -28.52
N ILE A 572 -2.10 1.74 -27.30
CA ILE A 572 -2.37 0.32 -27.04
C ILE A 572 -3.75 -0.12 -27.55
N PRO A 573 -4.87 0.59 -27.26
CA PRO A 573 -6.17 0.13 -27.73
C PRO A 573 -6.26 -0.06 -29.25
N GLU A 574 -5.67 0.87 -30.00
CA GLU A 574 -5.67 0.81 -31.47
C GLU A 574 -4.81 -0.34 -31.99
N MET A 575 -3.66 -0.58 -31.34
CA MET A 575 -2.80 -1.71 -31.67
C MET A 575 -3.58 -3.04 -31.56
N LEU A 576 -4.42 -3.21 -30.54
CA LEU A 576 -5.12 -4.48 -30.29
C LEU A 576 -6.25 -4.81 -31.29
N LYS A 577 -6.55 -3.94 -32.26
CA LYS A 577 -7.57 -4.16 -33.31
C LYS A 577 -7.10 -5.04 -34.48
N ALA A 578 -5.89 -5.59 -34.42
CA ALA A 578 -5.30 -6.37 -35.50
C ALA A 578 -6.06 -7.68 -35.80
N THR A 579 -6.00 -8.12 -37.07
CA THR A 579 -6.65 -9.34 -37.56
C THR A 579 -6.17 -10.58 -36.82
N ALA A 580 -7.10 -11.33 -36.23
CA ALA A 580 -6.81 -12.48 -35.37
C ALA A 580 -7.31 -13.80 -35.98
N LYS A 581 -6.78 -14.93 -35.48
CA LYS A 581 -7.22 -16.29 -35.82
C LYS A 581 -7.97 -16.89 -34.63
N PRO A 582 -8.91 -17.85 -34.82
CA PRO A 582 -9.57 -18.51 -33.70
C PRO A 582 -8.58 -19.18 -32.73
N ALA A 583 -8.87 -19.12 -31.43
CA ALA A 583 -8.05 -19.72 -30.39
C ALA A 583 -8.90 -20.44 -29.32
N VAL A 584 -8.28 -21.36 -28.58
CA VAL A 584 -8.91 -22.13 -27.49
C VAL A 584 -7.94 -22.26 -26.31
N PHE A 585 -8.47 -22.42 -25.10
CA PHE A 585 -7.65 -22.72 -23.93
C PHE A 585 -7.17 -24.19 -23.92
N PRO A 586 -6.02 -24.50 -23.30
CA PRO A 586 -5.04 -23.55 -22.78
C PRO A 586 -4.19 -22.93 -23.90
N VAL A 587 -3.73 -21.70 -23.69
CA VAL A 587 -2.81 -21.00 -24.59
C VAL A 587 -1.41 -21.01 -23.99
N LYS A 588 -0.40 -21.42 -24.76
CA LYS A 588 0.99 -21.56 -24.32
C LYS A 588 1.94 -20.72 -25.20
N PRO A 589 2.22 -19.47 -24.81
CA PRO A 589 3.21 -18.65 -25.50
C PRO A 589 4.62 -19.26 -25.40
N GLN A 590 5.56 -18.80 -26.23
CA GLN A 590 6.98 -19.03 -26.00
C GLN A 590 7.51 -18.08 -24.91
N PRO A 591 8.57 -18.46 -24.16
CA PRO A 591 9.23 -17.55 -23.24
C PRO A 591 9.64 -16.24 -23.92
N GLY A 592 9.29 -15.09 -23.32
CA GLY A 592 9.53 -13.76 -23.88
C GLY A 592 8.56 -13.30 -24.98
N GLU A 593 7.69 -14.19 -25.49
CA GLU A 593 6.72 -13.87 -26.54
C GLU A 593 5.72 -12.79 -26.08
N VAL A 594 5.31 -11.96 -27.05
CA VAL A 594 4.18 -11.05 -26.91
C VAL A 594 3.08 -11.47 -27.85
N MET A 595 1.86 -11.53 -27.33
CA MET A 595 0.69 -11.94 -28.11
C MET A 595 -0.56 -11.21 -27.65
N ILE A 596 -1.63 -11.33 -28.43
CA ILE A 596 -2.92 -10.74 -28.11
C ILE A 596 -3.95 -11.85 -28.07
N LEU A 597 -4.79 -11.83 -27.03
CA LEU A 597 -6.02 -12.61 -26.97
C LEU A 597 -7.22 -11.67 -26.92
N ALA A 598 -8.19 -11.86 -27.81
CA ALA A 598 -9.44 -11.12 -27.84
C ALA A 598 -10.61 -12.05 -27.49
N PHE A 599 -11.49 -11.59 -26.61
CA PHE A 599 -12.64 -12.30 -26.09
C PHE A 599 -13.91 -11.56 -26.47
N ASP A 600 -14.80 -12.25 -27.19
CA ASP A 600 -16.13 -11.76 -27.51
C ASP A 600 -17.06 -11.93 -26.30
N LEU A 601 -17.53 -10.81 -25.76
CA LEU A 601 -18.39 -10.76 -24.57
C LEU A 601 -19.87 -10.56 -24.92
N ASP A 602 -20.27 -10.51 -26.19
CA ASP A 602 -21.67 -10.27 -26.58
C ASP A 602 -22.63 -11.37 -26.12
N THR A 603 -22.13 -12.59 -25.92
CA THR A 603 -22.91 -13.71 -25.37
C THR A 603 -22.91 -13.77 -23.84
N CYS A 604 -22.13 -12.90 -23.17
CA CYS A 604 -22.02 -12.85 -21.72
C CYS A 604 -23.07 -11.90 -21.13
N LYS A 605 -23.34 -12.03 -19.81
CA LYS A 605 -24.20 -11.07 -19.11
C LYS A 605 -23.52 -9.70 -19.13
N GLN A 606 -24.24 -8.67 -19.57
CA GLN A 606 -23.75 -7.29 -19.57
C GLN A 606 -23.98 -6.65 -18.20
N GLY A 607 -22.98 -5.94 -17.68
CA GLY A 607 -23.04 -5.30 -16.38
C GLY A 607 -21.67 -5.19 -15.70
N CYS A 608 -21.66 -4.65 -14.48
CA CYS A 608 -20.45 -4.58 -13.67
C CYS A 608 -19.89 -6.00 -13.45
N THR A 609 -18.65 -6.24 -13.87
CA THR A 609 -18.07 -7.58 -13.92
C THR A 609 -16.61 -7.54 -13.50
N TYR A 610 -16.17 -8.43 -12.62
CA TYR A 610 -14.75 -8.71 -12.44
C TYR A 610 -14.32 -9.85 -13.36
N VAL A 611 -13.11 -9.74 -13.91
CA VAL A 611 -12.52 -10.74 -14.80
C VAL A 611 -11.27 -11.29 -14.15
N HIS A 612 -11.18 -12.61 -14.10
CA HIS A 612 -10.02 -13.35 -13.63
C HIS A 612 -9.46 -14.20 -14.76
N VAL A 613 -8.15 -14.21 -14.90
CA VAL A 613 -7.44 -15.05 -15.88
C VAL A 613 -6.57 -16.02 -15.11
N ALA A 614 -6.83 -17.31 -15.29
CA ALA A 614 -6.04 -18.38 -14.69
C ALA A 614 -4.80 -18.66 -15.54
N GLY A 615 -3.64 -18.76 -14.90
CA GLY A 615 -2.37 -19.00 -15.58
C GLY A 615 -1.15 -18.68 -14.72
N LYS A 616 0.04 -18.78 -15.33
CA LYS A 616 1.33 -18.47 -14.69
C LYS A 616 2.36 -17.94 -15.68
N ASP A 617 3.45 -17.37 -15.16
CA ASP A 617 4.62 -16.87 -15.90
C ASP A 617 4.28 -15.80 -16.94
N LEU A 618 3.26 -14.99 -16.68
CA LEU A 618 2.71 -14.01 -17.61
C LEU A 618 2.34 -12.71 -16.91
N LYS A 619 2.39 -11.62 -17.67
CA LYS A 619 1.68 -10.39 -17.35
C LYS A 619 0.82 -9.96 -18.53
N TYR A 620 -0.24 -9.21 -18.27
CA TYR A 620 -1.07 -8.68 -19.35
C TYR A 620 -1.65 -7.31 -19.04
N THR A 621 -1.88 -6.55 -20.11
CA THR A 621 -2.67 -5.31 -20.13
C THR A 621 -4.02 -5.62 -20.77
N ALA A 622 -5.09 -5.47 -20.01
CA ALA A 622 -6.47 -5.71 -20.42
C ALA A 622 -7.09 -4.42 -20.97
N VAL A 623 -7.74 -4.51 -22.14
CA VAL A 623 -8.45 -3.42 -22.82
C VAL A 623 -9.88 -3.87 -23.10
N PHE A 624 -10.86 -3.12 -22.60
CA PHE A 624 -12.28 -3.35 -22.86
C PHE A 624 -12.86 -2.15 -23.62
N ASN A 625 -13.44 -2.40 -24.81
CA ASN A 625 -14.06 -1.37 -25.65
C ASN A 625 -13.21 -0.08 -25.75
N ASP A 626 -11.95 -0.23 -26.17
CA ASP A 626 -10.94 0.81 -26.32
C ASP A 626 -10.35 1.43 -25.03
N ARG A 627 -10.68 0.89 -23.84
CA ARG A 627 -10.17 1.41 -22.55
C ARG A 627 -9.33 0.37 -21.82
N VAL A 628 -8.14 0.75 -21.37
CA VAL A 628 -7.32 -0.10 -20.51
C VAL A 628 -8.00 -0.24 -19.14
N VAL A 629 -8.45 -1.45 -18.82
CA VAL A 629 -9.23 -1.77 -17.61
C VAL A 629 -8.42 -2.40 -16.49
N GLY A 630 -7.19 -2.82 -16.79
CA GLY A 630 -6.27 -3.29 -15.78
C GLY A 630 -4.97 -3.82 -16.37
N ARG A 631 -3.96 -3.86 -15.53
CA ARG A 631 -2.67 -4.51 -15.75
C ARG A 631 -2.47 -5.52 -14.63
N ILE A 632 -2.18 -6.76 -15.00
CA ILE A 632 -2.17 -7.92 -14.11
C ILE A 632 -0.87 -8.69 -14.31
N PHE A 633 -0.29 -9.15 -13.20
CA PHE A 633 0.91 -9.98 -13.17
C PHE A 633 0.54 -11.30 -12.50
N LEU A 634 0.50 -12.37 -13.29
CA LEU A 634 0.16 -13.72 -12.81
C LEU A 634 1.34 -14.33 -12.06
N ASP A 635 1.06 -15.39 -11.31
CA ASP A 635 2.07 -16.04 -10.48
C ASP A 635 3.20 -16.63 -11.33
N GLY A 636 4.41 -16.54 -10.79
CA GLY A 636 5.64 -16.94 -11.47
C GLY A 636 6.85 -16.46 -10.68
N GLU A 637 8.04 -16.94 -11.04
CA GLU A 637 9.29 -16.60 -10.34
C GLU A 637 9.55 -15.08 -10.35
N ASN A 638 9.16 -14.40 -11.44
CA ASN A 638 9.43 -12.98 -11.66
C ASN A 638 8.31 -12.04 -11.19
N LYS A 639 7.27 -12.55 -10.51
CA LYS A 639 6.15 -11.71 -10.08
C LYS A 639 6.60 -10.71 -8.99
N PRO A 640 6.36 -9.39 -9.19
CA PRO A 640 6.67 -8.41 -8.15
C PRO A 640 5.71 -8.55 -6.96
N TRP A 641 6.09 -7.97 -5.81
CA TRP A 641 5.17 -7.84 -4.69
C TRP A 641 4.05 -6.85 -5.05
N MET A 642 2.84 -7.36 -5.21
CA MET A 642 1.67 -6.58 -5.58
C MET A 642 0.88 -6.17 -4.33
N ILE A 643 0.41 -4.92 -4.26
CA ILE A 643 -0.38 -4.39 -3.15
C ILE A 643 -1.44 -3.40 -3.64
N GLY A 644 -2.51 -3.23 -2.86
CA GLY A 644 -3.55 -2.21 -3.10
C GLY A 644 -4.95 -2.77 -3.33
N GLY A 645 -5.07 -4.05 -3.67
CA GLY A 645 -6.33 -4.75 -3.88
C GLY A 645 -6.01 -6.16 -4.36
N ASP A 646 -6.96 -6.79 -5.06
CA ASP A 646 -6.74 -8.11 -5.63
C ASP A 646 -5.81 -8.00 -6.86
N PRO A 647 -4.63 -8.65 -6.85
CA PRO A 647 -3.68 -8.54 -7.96
C PRO A 647 -4.07 -9.37 -9.20
N TYR A 648 -5.12 -10.20 -9.13
CA TYR A 648 -5.48 -11.16 -10.17
C TYR A 648 -6.73 -10.78 -10.96
N ARG A 649 -7.35 -9.63 -10.68
CA ARG A 649 -8.60 -9.23 -11.34
C ARG A 649 -8.55 -7.85 -11.95
N CYS A 650 -9.28 -7.69 -13.05
CA CYS A 650 -9.66 -6.38 -13.59
C CYS A 650 -11.17 -6.18 -13.49
N TYR A 651 -11.59 -4.91 -13.48
CA TYR A 651 -12.99 -4.53 -13.34
C TYR A 651 -13.50 -3.95 -14.67
N LEU A 652 -14.63 -4.49 -15.14
CA LEU A 652 -15.38 -3.98 -16.29
C LEU A 652 -16.60 -3.20 -15.78
N PRO A 653 -16.62 -1.87 -15.92
CA PRO A 653 -17.78 -1.07 -15.57
C PRO A 653 -18.98 -1.39 -16.45
N GLY A 654 -20.14 -1.64 -15.84
CA GLY A 654 -21.41 -1.87 -16.56
C GLY A 654 -21.74 -0.79 -17.60
N PRO A 655 -21.58 0.51 -17.28
CA PRO A 655 -21.82 1.59 -18.25
C PRO A 655 -20.89 1.62 -19.48
N TRP A 656 -19.85 0.77 -19.53
CA TRP A 656 -18.93 0.68 -20.68
C TRP A 656 -19.31 -0.42 -21.67
N PHE A 657 -20.31 -1.24 -21.34
CA PHE A 657 -20.90 -2.18 -22.29
C PHE A 657 -21.71 -1.41 -23.33
N VAL A 658 -21.64 -1.88 -24.57
CA VAL A 658 -22.47 -1.45 -25.70
C VAL A 658 -23.44 -2.56 -26.07
N GLU A 659 -24.43 -2.26 -26.92
CA GLU A 659 -25.45 -3.25 -27.31
C GLU A 659 -24.82 -4.50 -27.96
N LYS A 660 -23.84 -4.30 -28.84
CA LYS A 660 -23.07 -5.35 -29.54
C LYS A 660 -21.64 -4.90 -29.83
N GLY A 661 -20.75 -5.85 -30.02
CA GLY A 661 -19.33 -5.65 -30.30
C GLY A 661 -18.49 -5.47 -29.03
N ASN A 662 -18.90 -6.04 -27.91
CA ASN A 662 -18.15 -5.95 -26.65
C ASN A 662 -16.94 -6.88 -26.71
N ILE A 663 -15.75 -6.30 -26.75
CA ILE A 663 -14.50 -7.05 -26.83
C ILE A 663 -13.61 -6.72 -25.63
N LEU A 664 -13.12 -7.76 -24.96
CA LEU A 664 -12.00 -7.69 -24.04
C LEU A 664 -10.75 -8.21 -24.74
N SER A 665 -9.72 -7.39 -24.87
CA SER A 665 -8.43 -7.75 -25.44
C SER A 665 -7.35 -7.74 -24.38
N LEU A 666 -6.51 -8.77 -24.35
CA LEU A 666 -5.36 -8.88 -23.45
C LEU A 666 -4.08 -8.79 -24.30
N LEU A 667 -3.26 -7.76 -24.07
CA LEU A 667 -1.87 -7.72 -24.50
C LEU A 667 -1.05 -8.54 -23.51
N ILE A 668 -0.63 -9.73 -23.90
CA ILE A 668 0.03 -10.71 -23.04
C ILE A 668 1.53 -10.71 -23.32
N GLU A 669 2.30 -10.79 -22.25
CA GLU A 669 3.75 -10.93 -22.29
C GLU A 669 4.18 -12.11 -21.43
N ALA A 670 4.87 -13.07 -22.05
CA ALA A 670 5.50 -14.17 -21.33
C ALA A 670 6.71 -13.67 -20.54
N THR A 671 6.66 -13.85 -19.23
CA THR A 671 7.67 -13.35 -18.29
C THR A 671 8.56 -14.44 -17.73
N GLY A 672 8.13 -15.70 -17.78
CA GLY A 672 8.87 -16.87 -17.32
C GLY A 672 9.10 -17.92 -18.42
N MET A 673 9.49 -19.12 -17.99
CA MET A 673 9.91 -20.21 -18.89
C MET A 673 8.76 -21.16 -19.26
N GLU A 674 7.68 -21.20 -18.47
CA GLU A 674 6.50 -22.02 -18.75
C GLU A 674 5.21 -21.19 -18.77
N PRO A 675 5.15 -20.15 -19.62
CA PRO A 675 3.96 -19.30 -19.71
C PRO A 675 2.73 -20.11 -20.16
N ILE A 676 1.62 -19.95 -19.45
CA ILE A 676 0.36 -20.61 -19.79
C ILE A 676 -0.84 -19.79 -19.32
N ILE A 677 -1.86 -19.73 -20.18
CA ILE A 677 -3.19 -19.24 -19.85
C ILE A 677 -4.14 -20.43 -19.91
N GLU A 678 -4.71 -20.77 -18.76
CA GLU A 678 -5.56 -21.95 -18.58
C GLU A 678 -7.04 -21.66 -18.82
N GLY A 679 -7.48 -20.44 -18.53
CA GLY A 679 -8.87 -20.05 -18.68
C GLY A 679 -9.15 -18.62 -18.23
N MET A 680 -10.40 -18.21 -18.40
CA MET A 680 -10.92 -16.93 -17.91
C MET A 680 -12.26 -17.18 -17.20
N THR A 681 -12.46 -16.55 -16.05
CA THR A 681 -13.74 -16.54 -15.32
C THR A 681 -14.27 -15.12 -15.20
N LEU A 682 -15.60 -15.01 -15.23
CA LEU A 682 -16.36 -13.78 -15.08
C LEU A 682 -17.15 -13.83 -13.78
N GLU A 683 -17.03 -12.78 -12.99
CA GLU A 683 -17.73 -12.60 -11.73
C GLU A 683 -18.68 -11.40 -11.85
N TYR A 684 -19.97 -11.67 -12.03
CA TYR A 684 -20.99 -10.64 -12.25
C TYR A 684 -21.50 -10.06 -10.93
N ILE A 685 -21.67 -8.74 -10.92
CA ILE A 685 -22.13 -7.96 -9.76
C ILE A 685 -23.62 -7.67 -9.86
#